data_AF-A0A1C7NBZ3-F1
#
_entry.id   AF-A0A1C7NBZ3-F1
#
_cell.length_a   1.000
_cell.length_b   1.000
_cell.length_c   1.000
_cell.angle_alpha   90.00
_cell.angle_beta   90.00
_cell.angle_gamma   90.00
#
_symmetry.space_group_name_H-M   'P 1'
#
loop_
_entity.id
_entity.type
_entity.pdbx_description
1 polymer ?
#
loop_
_entity_poly.entity_id
_entity_poly.type
_entity_poly.pdbx_seq_one_letter_code
_entity_poly.pdbx_strand_id
1 'polypeptide(L)'
;MATKRKGKTIPCEGCRERKKKCSAGLPCDRCSKLGIECHYLQEVEPPRFSQIESLDSHKVEAHVQIIQACLDDMEQELKKLSMPVSPTYNTLQTQESNVIAKWKMTLREGVMSIDTNITSYAALLDQIKSMNLILSPTLIKQPTFTLFAKDTGFLKRHLINTVIRRGHFKATLECVKNVGKRKALPSTTINTPHQNHLTIRIINLYFSCRFLAKVTFHQSTFYNMFVYPYPDPESSPTVCALSAVTLTKHCRHINMVAPHDQQLILADFYFNKARQAIALQFDEPSLETMITYTQMAQYMANLLQPQEANIYLEMAVRIHRLLADTDYRFPPSVQNDTTDGISYIGQYEMFKRCYTSIVEITKIIQFIRNQRGVPLNRHKPAANTRKYQDANPDGQMYQPIPLPDEPLATVRAIRKDVYMTQMARIVGPFFHRVRWAEDDMVPTSFLVETEEKLKHLYYTQIPPDYQLASFTFEDGLTDAEFRRRLHQDPHVDLASVSLAVMYYQSIIALYEPFLPIIPKPRVLPDFLLLQDNDVMEAAPQTQSKRKLSFASGSSLPSPASESSPRLAPLSALSVYSARAQKITHQNAIIVVRLLEYQCTVLEACDMSVASLLCAWDILMRNSCLGMSEEDVQAYGIAEYLTKNEIQLAREYAVRSIEVLRRGCLFNEAERGLWEHYERIEKQLLDALCQTASPTAKYWEPVSCW
;
A
#
# COMPACT_ATOMS: atom_id res chain seq x y z
N MET A 1 -2.38 -6.38 -58.85
CA MET A 1 -1.82 -7.61 -58.26
C MET A 1 -1.41 -7.32 -56.82
N ALA A 2 -2.20 -7.78 -55.85
CA ALA A 2 -1.99 -7.51 -54.42
C ALA A 2 -1.02 -8.55 -53.81
N THR A 3 0.08 -8.10 -53.23
CA THR A 3 1.06 -8.92 -52.54
C THR A 3 0.54 -9.34 -51.16
N LYS A 4 0.15 -10.63 -51.01
CA LYS A 4 -0.18 -11.25 -49.71
C LYS A 4 1.01 -11.09 -48.76
N ARG A 5 0.78 -10.44 -47.61
CA ARG A 5 1.75 -10.36 -46.51
C ARG A 5 2.12 -11.78 -46.07
N LYS A 6 3.42 -12.12 -46.14
CA LYS A 6 3.96 -13.40 -45.68
C LYS A 6 3.71 -13.53 -44.17
N GLY A 7 2.83 -14.45 -43.77
CA GLY A 7 2.69 -14.85 -42.37
C GLY A 7 4.03 -15.35 -41.83
N LYS A 8 4.26 -15.18 -40.53
CA LYS A 8 5.47 -15.71 -39.87
C LYS A 8 5.47 -17.24 -40.03
N THR A 9 6.43 -17.78 -40.74
CA THR A 9 6.60 -19.23 -40.93
C THR A 9 6.98 -19.88 -39.59
N ILE A 10 6.17 -20.84 -39.14
CA ILE A 10 6.45 -21.66 -37.96
C ILE A 10 7.66 -22.56 -38.31
N PRO A 11 8.73 -22.60 -37.50
CA PRO A 11 9.87 -23.49 -37.75
C PRO A 11 9.54 -24.95 -37.38
N CYS A 12 10.10 -25.94 -38.08
CA CYS A 12 10.02 -27.35 -37.68
C CYS A 12 10.77 -27.59 -36.36
N GLU A 13 10.45 -28.68 -35.66
CA GLU A 13 11.04 -28.99 -34.35
C GLU A 13 12.56 -29.16 -34.42
N GLY A 14 13.09 -29.86 -35.42
CA GLY A 14 14.55 -30.01 -35.61
C GLY A 14 15.29 -28.67 -35.81
N CYS A 15 14.65 -27.67 -36.43
CA CYS A 15 15.22 -26.32 -36.51
C CYS A 15 14.98 -25.49 -35.23
N ARG A 16 13.87 -25.74 -34.54
CA ARG A 16 13.46 -25.06 -33.31
C ARG A 16 14.37 -25.42 -32.13
N GLU A 17 14.61 -26.72 -31.91
CA GLU A 17 15.54 -27.23 -30.88
C GLU A 17 16.94 -26.63 -31.04
N ARG A 18 17.39 -26.51 -32.30
CA ARG A 18 18.71 -25.97 -32.63
C ARG A 18 18.77 -24.44 -32.70
N LYS A 19 17.64 -23.74 -32.51
CA LYS A 19 17.47 -22.28 -32.62
C LYS A 19 17.97 -21.71 -33.96
N LYS A 20 17.60 -22.34 -35.09
CA LYS A 20 18.01 -21.93 -36.45
C LYS A 20 16.80 -21.60 -37.34
N LYS A 21 17.02 -20.79 -38.38
CA LYS A 21 15.99 -20.48 -39.38
C LYS A 21 15.61 -21.73 -40.16
N CYS A 22 14.31 -21.99 -40.24
CA CYS A 22 13.71 -23.09 -40.99
C CYS A 22 13.25 -22.60 -42.38
N SER A 23 13.42 -23.41 -43.42
CA SER A 23 12.95 -23.08 -44.78
C SER A 23 11.49 -23.47 -45.05
N ALA A 24 10.78 -24.00 -44.07
CA ALA A 24 9.36 -24.37 -44.16
C ALA A 24 9.01 -25.51 -45.16
N GLY A 25 10.00 -26.20 -45.73
CA GLY A 25 9.80 -27.41 -46.54
C GLY A 25 9.64 -28.69 -45.70
N LEU A 26 9.16 -29.78 -46.31
CA LEU A 26 9.04 -31.09 -45.66
C LEU A 26 9.74 -32.19 -46.51
N PRO A 27 10.96 -32.64 -46.14
CA PRO A 27 11.81 -32.09 -45.07
C PRO A 27 12.35 -30.71 -45.44
N CYS A 28 12.62 -29.85 -44.45
CA CYS A 28 13.23 -28.55 -44.73
C CYS A 28 14.70 -28.73 -45.15
N ASP A 29 15.22 -27.84 -46.00
CA ASP A 29 16.56 -27.98 -46.62
C ASP A 29 17.67 -28.23 -45.59
N ARG A 30 17.52 -27.63 -44.41
CA ARG A 30 18.49 -27.74 -43.33
C ARG A 30 18.40 -29.11 -42.64
N CYS A 31 17.21 -29.60 -42.34
CA CYS A 31 17.05 -30.94 -41.77
C CYS A 31 17.48 -32.01 -42.77
N SER A 32 17.18 -31.83 -44.06
CA SER A 32 17.63 -32.70 -45.14
C SER A 32 19.16 -32.77 -45.22
N LYS A 33 19.85 -31.62 -45.21
CA LYS A 33 21.34 -31.58 -45.24
C LYS A 33 22.00 -32.19 -44.01
N LEU A 34 21.33 -32.11 -42.85
CA LEU A 34 21.86 -32.60 -41.58
C LEU A 34 21.51 -34.06 -41.32
N GLY A 35 20.71 -34.70 -42.18
CA GLY A 35 20.25 -36.08 -41.96
C GLY A 35 19.41 -36.25 -40.69
N ILE A 36 18.69 -35.21 -40.27
CA ILE A 36 17.86 -35.23 -39.06
C ILE A 36 16.36 -35.20 -39.39
N GLU A 37 15.56 -35.76 -38.50
CA GLU A 37 14.11 -35.82 -38.66
C GLU A 37 13.49 -34.41 -38.70
N CYS A 38 12.62 -34.18 -39.70
CA CYS A 38 11.97 -32.89 -39.92
C CYS A 38 10.46 -33.06 -39.77
N HIS A 39 9.94 -32.83 -38.57
CA HIS A 39 8.51 -32.82 -38.31
C HIS A 39 8.06 -31.45 -37.81
N TYR A 40 6.82 -31.09 -38.14
CA TYR A 40 6.12 -29.94 -37.59
C TYR A 40 5.10 -30.49 -36.59
N LEU A 41 5.02 -29.91 -35.40
CA LEU A 41 3.93 -30.24 -34.48
C LEU A 41 2.62 -29.86 -35.15
N GLN A 42 1.74 -30.85 -35.32
CA GLN A 42 0.34 -30.57 -35.63
C GLN A 42 -0.21 -29.68 -34.52
N GLU A 43 -0.86 -28.58 -34.89
CA GLU A 43 -1.61 -27.78 -33.93
C GLU A 43 -2.62 -28.71 -33.26
N VAL A 44 -2.37 -29.06 -31.99
CA VAL A 44 -3.33 -29.78 -31.17
C VAL A 44 -4.49 -28.82 -30.99
N GLU A 45 -5.66 -29.14 -31.58
CA GLU A 45 -6.87 -28.36 -31.34
C GLU A 45 -7.07 -28.25 -29.82
N PRO A 46 -7.22 -27.03 -29.27
CA PRO A 46 -7.44 -26.87 -27.84
C PRO A 46 -8.64 -27.73 -27.41
N PRO A 47 -8.58 -28.40 -26.25
CA PRO A 47 -9.62 -29.31 -25.80
C PRO A 47 -10.98 -28.60 -25.80
N ARG A 48 -11.98 -29.23 -26.42
CA ARG A 48 -13.34 -28.69 -26.52
C ARG A 48 -13.89 -28.48 -25.10
N PHE A 49 -14.30 -27.25 -24.81
CA PHE A 49 -14.79 -26.79 -23.50
C PHE A 49 -15.85 -27.71 -22.84
N SER A 50 -16.63 -28.46 -23.63
CA SER A 50 -17.68 -29.35 -23.14
C SER A 50 -17.19 -30.52 -22.28
N GLN A 51 -15.91 -30.92 -22.36
CA GLN A 51 -15.38 -31.98 -21.50
C GLN A 51 -14.94 -31.46 -20.12
N ILE A 52 -14.55 -30.18 -20.02
CA ILE A 52 -14.12 -29.55 -18.77
C ILE A 52 -15.33 -29.23 -17.87
N GLU A 53 -16.47 -28.84 -18.45
CA GLU A 53 -17.72 -28.62 -17.70
C GLU A 53 -18.24 -29.88 -16.99
N SER A 54 -18.05 -31.07 -17.58
CA SER A 54 -18.57 -32.32 -16.98
C SER A 54 -17.86 -32.75 -15.69
N LEU A 55 -16.56 -32.45 -15.56
CA LEU A 55 -15.77 -32.79 -14.38
C LEU A 55 -15.98 -31.79 -13.23
N ASP A 56 -16.26 -30.53 -13.55
CA ASP A 56 -16.62 -29.52 -12.54
C ASP A 56 -18.07 -29.66 -12.07
N SER A 57 -18.99 -30.09 -12.94
CA SER A 57 -20.40 -30.31 -12.56
C SER A 57 -20.54 -31.30 -11.40
N HIS A 58 -19.81 -32.43 -11.44
CA HIS A 58 -19.89 -33.42 -10.35
C HIS A 58 -19.30 -32.92 -9.02
N LYS A 59 -18.26 -32.09 -9.06
CA LYS A 59 -17.69 -31.49 -7.83
C LYS A 59 -18.63 -30.45 -7.23
N VAL A 60 -19.27 -29.65 -8.08
CA VAL A 60 -20.28 -28.67 -7.66
C VAL A 60 -21.50 -29.39 -7.06
N GLU A 61 -21.97 -30.47 -7.67
CA GLU A 61 -23.10 -31.26 -7.16
C GLU A 61 -22.80 -31.88 -5.78
N ALA A 62 -21.59 -32.40 -5.59
CA ALA A 62 -21.15 -32.90 -4.29
C ALA A 62 -21.09 -31.79 -3.22
N HIS A 63 -20.60 -30.59 -3.57
CA HIS A 63 -20.59 -29.45 -2.65
C HIS A 63 -22.00 -28.96 -2.30
N VAL A 64 -22.93 -28.94 -3.27
CA VAL A 64 -24.34 -28.59 -3.03
C VAL A 64 -24.99 -29.57 -2.07
N GLN A 65 -24.72 -30.87 -2.19
CA GLN A 65 -25.25 -31.89 -1.25
C GLN A 65 -24.71 -31.70 0.18
N ILE A 66 -23.44 -31.36 0.34
CA ILE A 66 -22.85 -31.07 1.66
C ILE A 66 -23.48 -29.82 2.29
N ILE A 67 -23.67 -28.76 1.51
CA ILE A 67 -24.32 -27.53 1.99
C ILE A 67 -25.77 -27.79 2.38
N GLN A 68 -26.51 -28.57 1.58
CA GLN A 68 -27.89 -28.93 1.90
C GLN A 68 -27.98 -29.71 3.21
N ALA A 69 -27.09 -30.68 3.44
CA ALA A 69 -27.04 -31.43 4.69
C ALA A 69 -26.75 -30.52 5.90
N CYS A 70 -25.81 -29.57 5.77
CA CYS A 70 -25.54 -28.58 6.82
C CYS A 70 -26.75 -27.67 7.12
N LEU A 71 -27.48 -27.25 6.08
CA LEU A 71 -28.69 -26.43 6.26
C LEU A 71 -29.80 -27.20 6.96
N ASP A 72 -29.99 -28.47 6.62
CA ASP A 72 -30.98 -29.34 7.26
C ASP A 72 -30.65 -29.57 8.74
N ASP A 73 -29.38 -29.78 9.08
CA ASP A 73 -28.91 -29.88 10.48
C ASP A 73 -29.14 -28.57 11.26
N MET A 74 -28.82 -27.42 10.66
CA MET A 74 -29.08 -26.12 11.26
C MET A 74 -30.58 -25.88 11.49
N GLU A 75 -31.43 -26.28 10.54
CA GLU A 75 -32.88 -26.14 10.67
C GLU A 75 -33.43 -27.05 11.79
N GLN A 76 -32.89 -28.25 11.95
CA GLN A 76 -33.23 -29.13 13.06
C GLN A 76 -32.83 -28.54 14.42
N GLU A 77 -31.64 -27.95 14.54
CA GLU A 77 -31.20 -27.28 15.76
C GLU A 77 -32.08 -26.05 16.08
N LEU A 78 -32.46 -25.27 15.08
CA LEU A 78 -33.40 -24.17 15.25
C LEU A 78 -34.80 -24.64 15.69
N LYS A 79 -35.26 -25.81 15.19
CA LYS A 79 -36.50 -26.44 15.65
C LYS A 79 -36.42 -26.95 17.10
N LYS A 80 -35.25 -27.45 17.53
CA LYS A 80 -35.02 -27.84 18.93
C LYS A 80 -35.04 -26.62 19.85
N LEU A 81 -34.47 -25.50 19.40
CA LEU A 81 -34.45 -24.24 20.14
C LEU A 81 -35.81 -23.50 20.13
N SER A 82 -36.67 -23.75 19.13
CA SER A 82 -38.00 -23.16 19.04
C SER A 82 -39.09 -23.95 19.78
N MET A 83 -38.74 -25.08 20.42
CA MET A 83 -39.68 -25.78 21.29
C MET A 83 -40.06 -24.87 22.48
N PRO A 84 -41.36 -24.65 22.73
CA PRO A 84 -41.81 -23.69 23.73
C PRO A 84 -41.44 -24.17 25.13
N VAL A 85 -40.48 -23.49 25.75
CA VAL A 85 -40.31 -23.51 27.20
C VAL A 85 -41.62 -23.01 27.80
N SER A 86 -42.26 -23.85 28.61
CA SER A 86 -43.57 -23.57 29.20
C SER A 86 -43.54 -22.26 30.00
N PRO A 87 -44.56 -21.39 29.87
CA PRO A 87 -44.54 -20.06 30.44
C PRO A 87 -44.97 -20.10 31.90
N THR A 88 -44.12 -19.58 32.78
CA THR A 88 -44.58 -19.03 34.05
C THR A 88 -44.29 -17.55 34.04
N TYR A 89 -45.37 -16.77 34.16
CA TYR A 89 -45.47 -15.33 34.43
C TYR A 89 -45.54 -14.34 33.24
N ASN A 90 -46.79 -13.91 33.05
CA ASN A 90 -47.28 -12.53 32.90
C ASN A 90 -46.95 -11.74 31.63
N THR A 91 -47.88 -11.87 30.68
CA THR A 91 -48.70 -10.78 30.13
C THR A 91 -48.20 -9.36 30.35
N LEU A 92 -47.56 -8.78 29.32
CA LEU A 92 -47.69 -7.36 29.00
C LEU A 92 -47.57 -7.18 27.48
N GLN A 93 -48.62 -6.61 26.91
CA GLN A 93 -48.75 -6.24 25.51
C GLN A 93 -47.65 -5.25 25.11
N THR A 94 -46.87 -5.59 24.09
CA THR A 94 -45.87 -4.69 23.50
C THR A 94 -46.58 -3.71 22.57
N GLN A 95 -46.90 -2.53 23.10
CA GLN A 95 -47.02 -1.32 22.28
C GLN A 95 -45.62 -0.94 21.82
N GLU A 96 -45.37 -1.05 20.51
CA GLU A 96 -44.28 -0.33 19.84
C GLU A 96 -44.57 1.17 19.90
N SER A 97 -44.24 1.80 21.02
CA SER A 97 -44.19 3.26 21.12
C SER A 97 -42.74 3.71 21.02
N ASN A 98 -42.45 4.47 19.97
CA ASN A 98 -41.29 5.36 19.82
C ASN A 98 -40.76 5.90 21.17
N VAL A 99 -39.73 5.27 21.72
CA VAL A 99 -38.95 5.81 22.85
C VAL A 99 -37.84 6.71 22.29
N ILE A 100 -38.21 7.72 21.50
CA ILE A 100 -37.34 8.89 21.35
C ILE A 100 -37.77 9.81 22.47
N ALA A 101 -36.95 9.91 23.52
CA ALA A 101 -37.22 10.75 24.67
C ALA A 101 -37.51 12.19 24.21
N LYS A 102 -38.63 12.74 24.69
CA LYS A 102 -39.01 14.16 24.48
C LYS A 102 -38.09 15.06 25.30
N TRP A 103 -36.82 15.14 24.93
CA TRP A 103 -35.91 16.10 25.54
C TRP A 103 -36.31 17.49 25.08
N LYS A 104 -36.52 18.40 26.05
CA LYS A 104 -36.85 19.78 25.75
C LYS A 104 -35.63 20.64 26.07
N MET A 105 -35.01 21.17 25.03
CA MET A 105 -33.97 22.18 25.19
C MET A 105 -34.62 23.55 25.33
N THR A 106 -34.32 24.27 26.40
CA THR A 106 -34.72 25.66 26.60
C THR A 106 -33.48 26.52 26.75
N LEU A 107 -33.40 27.60 25.97
CA LEU A 107 -32.39 28.65 26.11
C LEU A 107 -33.06 29.85 26.78
N ARG A 108 -32.66 30.19 28.01
CA ARG A 108 -33.16 31.38 28.71
C ARG A 108 -31.98 32.14 29.30
N GLU A 109 -31.90 33.44 29.03
CA GLU A 109 -30.90 34.35 29.65
C GLU A 109 -29.44 33.89 29.49
N GLY A 110 -29.11 33.27 28.35
CA GLY A 110 -27.76 32.74 28.08
C GLY A 110 -27.46 31.39 28.74
N VAL A 111 -28.40 30.83 29.51
CA VAL A 111 -28.30 29.49 30.09
C VAL A 111 -29.05 28.49 29.22
N MET A 112 -28.33 27.47 28.77
CA MET A 112 -28.89 26.31 28.08
C MET A 112 -29.30 25.27 29.11
N SER A 113 -30.59 24.94 29.16
CA SER A 113 -31.13 23.87 30.01
C SER A 113 -31.74 22.78 29.12
N ILE A 114 -31.37 21.53 29.36
CA ILE A 114 -31.93 20.35 28.69
C ILE A 114 -32.78 19.61 29.72
N ASP A 115 -34.09 19.62 29.53
CA ASP A 115 -35.02 18.83 30.32
C ASP A 115 -35.12 17.43 29.69
N THR A 116 -34.56 16.43 30.37
CA THR A 116 -34.45 15.06 29.86
C THR A 116 -35.64 14.19 30.24
N ASN A 117 -36.53 14.64 31.13
CA ASN A 117 -37.60 13.84 31.74
C ASN A 117 -37.13 12.51 32.37
N ILE A 118 -35.83 12.38 32.69
CA ILE A 118 -35.27 11.17 33.31
C ILE A 118 -35.45 11.28 34.83
N THR A 119 -36.41 10.52 35.38
CA THR A 119 -36.78 10.57 36.80
C THR A 119 -36.18 9.45 37.65
N SER A 120 -35.50 8.47 37.04
CA SER A 120 -34.89 7.34 37.75
C SER A 120 -33.57 6.90 37.13
N TYR A 121 -32.74 6.26 37.94
CA TYR A 121 -31.46 5.70 37.50
C TYR A 121 -31.63 4.59 36.44
N ALA A 122 -32.70 3.79 36.54
CA ALA A 122 -33.01 2.76 35.54
C ALA A 122 -33.37 3.40 34.18
N ALA A 123 -34.19 4.45 34.17
CA ALA A 123 -34.52 5.19 32.96
C ALA A 123 -33.29 5.88 32.34
N LEU A 124 -32.36 6.34 33.18
CA LEU A 124 -31.07 6.85 32.73
C LEU A 124 -30.23 5.76 32.06
N LEU A 125 -30.14 4.57 32.65
CA LEU A 125 -29.38 3.45 32.08
C LEU A 125 -29.96 2.95 30.76
N ASP A 126 -31.29 2.89 30.63
CA ASP A 126 -31.94 2.52 29.36
C ASP A 126 -31.72 3.59 28.29
N GLN A 127 -31.78 4.87 28.68
CA GLN A 127 -31.38 5.97 27.80
C GLN A 127 -29.92 5.87 27.40
N ILE A 128 -28.99 5.59 28.31
CA ILE A 128 -27.56 5.39 28.00
C ILE A 128 -27.34 4.18 27.09
N LYS A 129 -28.06 3.07 27.28
CA LYS A 129 -27.97 1.90 26.39
C LYS A 129 -28.50 2.22 24.99
N SER A 130 -29.63 2.92 24.89
CA SER A 130 -30.19 3.37 23.61
C SER A 130 -29.30 4.42 22.94
N MET A 131 -28.65 5.29 23.72
CA MET A 131 -27.65 6.25 23.25
C MET A 131 -26.37 5.57 22.82
N ASN A 132 -25.85 4.56 23.52
CA ASN A 132 -24.65 3.83 23.13
C ASN A 132 -24.85 3.03 21.82
N LEU A 133 -26.09 2.61 21.51
CA LEU A 133 -26.45 2.05 20.21
C LEU A 133 -26.43 3.09 19.08
N ILE A 134 -26.61 4.37 19.39
CA ILE A 134 -26.61 5.50 18.43
C ILE A 134 -25.26 6.24 18.41
N LEU A 135 -24.54 6.22 19.53
CA LEU A 135 -23.31 6.94 19.85
C LEU A 135 -22.22 5.91 20.20
N SER A 136 -21.92 5.01 19.27
CA SER A 136 -20.53 4.55 19.19
C SER A 136 -19.65 5.82 19.11
N PRO A 137 -18.51 5.91 19.82
CA PRO A 137 -17.82 7.18 20.06
C PRO A 137 -17.46 7.84 18.73
N THR A 138 -18.32 8.76 18.30
CA THR A 138 -18.12 9.55 17.10
C THR A 138 -17.09 10.59 17.46
N LEU A 139 -15.81 10.24 17.23
CA LEU A 139 -14.67 11.15 17.26
C LEU A 139 -14.85 12.38 16.34
N ILE A 140 -15.91 12.42 15.53
CA ILE A 140 -16.26 13.53 14.65
C ILE A 140 -17.76 13.81 14.84
N LYS A 141 -18.12 14.98 15.39
CA LYS A 141 -19.50 15.48 15.44
C LYS A 141 -20.06 15.55 14.01
N GLN A 142 -20.76 14.51 13.57
CA GLN A 142 -21.36 14.51 12.24
C GLN A 142 -22.68 15.28 12.27
N PRO A 143 -22.91 16.25 11.35
CA PRO A 143 -24.24 16.76 11.13
C PRO A 143 -25.14 15.63 10.60
N THR A 144 -26.35 15.53 11.15
CA THR A 144 -27.33 14.48 10.83
C THR A 144 -27.60 14.44 9.33
N PHE A 145 -27.32 13.29 8.69
CA PHE A 145 -27.33 13.11 7.24
C PHE A 145 -28.69 13.33 6.54
N THR A 146 -29.79 13.44 7.30
CA THR A 146 -31.16 13.54 6.78
C THR A 146 -31.43 14.81 5.98
N LEU A 147 -30.62 15.87 6.14
CA LEU A 147 -30.76 17.12 5.39
C LEU A 147 -30.13 17.09 3.98
N PHE A 148 -29.35 16.06 3.62
CA PHE A 148 -28.56 16.04 2.38
C PHE A 148 -29.16 15.18 1.25
N ALA A 149 -30.35 14.59 1.47
CA ALA A 149 -30.97 13.64 0.54
C ALA A 149 -31.50 14.24 -0.78
N LYS A 150 -31.43 15.56 -1.00
CA LYS A 150 -31.90 16.21 -2.24
C LYS A 150 -30.82 16.36 -3.32
N ASP A 151 -29.53 16.23 -2.99
CA ASP A 151 -28.44 16.35 -3.96
C ASP A 151 -28.02 14.97 -4.47
N THR A 152 -28.42 14.67 -5.71
CA THR A 152 -27.97 13.68 -6.72
C THR A 152 -27.39 12.30 -6.32
N GLY A 153 -27.11 11.94 -5.07
CA GLY A 153 -26.58 10.64 -4.65
C GLY A 153 -25.15 10.34 -5.12
N PHE A 154 -24.51 11.22 -5.91
CA PHE A 154 -23.18 11.05 -6.47
C PHE A 154 -22.28 12.25 -6.18
N LEU A 155 -21.01 11.97 -5.89
CA LEU A 155 -19.94 12.93 -5.71
C LEU A 155 -19.06 12.95 -6.97
N LYS A 156 -18.75 14.14 -7.45
CA LYS A 156 -17.78 14.30 -8.53
C LYS A 156 -16.36 14.27 -7.96
N ARG A 157 -15.53 13.33 -8.41
CA ARG A 157 -14.10 13.29 -8.05
C ARG A 157 -13.32 14.36 -8.82
N HIS A 158 -12.27 14.86 -8.20
CA HIS A 158 -11.28 15.75 -8.78
C HIS A 158 -9.94 15.04 -8.94
N LEU A 159 -9.21 15.40 -9.99
CA LEU A 159 -7.82 14.97 -10.13
C LEU A 159 -6.97 15.83 -9.19
N ILE A 160 -6.55 15.24 -8.08
CA ILE A 160 -5.71 15.92 -7.11
C ILE A 160 -4.31 16.05 -7.69
N ASN A 161 -3.71 17.21 -7.45
CA ASN A 161 -2.32 17.44 -7.76
C ASN A 161 -1.44 16.80 -6.67
N THR A 162 -1.12 15.52 -6.84
CA THR A 162 -0.31 14.72 -5.90
C THR A 162 1.17 14.89 -6.19
N VAL A 163 1.68 16.10 -5.97
CA VAL A 163 3.01 16.56 -6.40
C VAL A 163 4.11 15.71 -5.80
N ILE A 164 4.02 15.44 -4.50
CA ILE A 164 5.04 14.71 -3.76
C ILE A 164 5.03 13.24 -4.17
N ARG A 165 3.86 12.59 -4.27
CA ARG A 165 3.77 11.19 -4.75
C ARG A 165 4.20 11.04 -6.22
N ARG A 166 3.84 11.99 -7.09
CA ARG A 166 4.26 12.00 -8.50
C ARG A 166 5.76 12.22 -8.63
N GLY A 167 6.29 13.19 -7.90
CA GLY A 167 7.72 13.49 -7.84
C GLY A 167 8.52 12.29 -7.37
N HIS A 168 8.10 11.67 -6.26
CA HIS A 168 8.69 10.42 -5.76
C HIS A 168 8.70 9.35 -6.84
N PHE A 169 7.56 9.08 -7.49
CA PHE A 169 7.49 8.08 -8.53
C PHE A 169 8.41 8.39 -9.74
N LYS A 170 8.42 9.64 -10.21
CA LYS A 170 9.32 10.09 -11.30
C LYS A 170 10.80 9.89 -10.91
N ALA A 171 11.17 10.27 -9.69
CA ALA A 171 12.52 10.10 -9.16
C ALA A 171 12.90 8.62 -9.01
N THR A 172 11.97 7.74 -8.59
CA THR A 172 12.19 6.27 -8.61
C THR A 172 12.47 5.79 -10.04
N LEU A 173 11.68 6.23 -11.03
CA LEU A 173 11.90 5.83 -12.44
C LEU A 173 13.25 6.34 -12.97
N GLU A 174 13.67 7.53 -12.57
CA GLU A 174 14.99 8.07 -12.91
C GLU A 174 16.12 7.22 -12.31
N CYS A 175 15.98 6.82 -11.04
CA CYS A 175 16.91 5.90 -10.38
C CYS A 175 17.01 4.58 -11.16
N VAL A 176 15.89 3.95 -11.50
CA VAL A 176 15.84 2.71 -12.30
C VAL A 176 16.58 2.88 -13.65
N LYS A 177 16.38 4.01 -14.35
CA LYS A 177 17.07 4.31 -15.61
C LYS A 177 18.58 4.48 -15.43
N ASN A 178 19.01 5.02 -14.30
CA ASN A 178 20.42 5.30 -14.00
C ASN A 178 21.17 4.06 -13.51
N VAL A 179 20.49 3.11 -12.84
CA VAL A 179 21.09 1.83 -12.42
C VAL A 179 21.68 1.08 -13.62
N GLY A 180 20.97 1.04 -14.75
CA GLY A 180 21.47 0.40 -15.99
C GLY A 180 22.71 1.05 -16.61
N LYS A 181 23.10 2.26 -16.17
CA LYS A 181 24.31 2.96 -16.64
C LYS A 181 25.51 2.77 -15.71
N ARG A 182 25.30 2.29 -14.48
CA ARG A 182 26.40 2.10 -13.53
C ARG A 182 27.26 0.94 -14.01
N LYS A 183 28.55 1.22 -14.23
CA LYS A 183 29.53 0.16 -14.48
C LYS A 183 29.59 -0.69 -13.22
N ALA A 184 29.62 -2.01 -13.39
CA ALA A 184 29.84 -2.93 -12.28
C ALA A 184 31.05 -2.42 -11.48
N LEU A 185 30.85 -2.22 -10.17
CA LEU A 185 31.94 -1.87 -9.28
C LEU A 185 33.03 -2.95 -9.45
N PRO A 186 34.31 -2.55 -9.58
CA PRO A 186 35.38 -3.52 -9.69
C PRO A 186 35.30 -4.46 -8.49
N SER A 187 35.27 -5.77 -8.75
CA SER A 187 35.21 -6.81 -7.74
C SER A 187 36.40 -6.65 -6.81
N THR A 188 36.20 -5.93 -5.72
CA THR A 188 37.22 -5.73 -4.71
C THR A 188 37.14 -6.93 -3.79
N THR A 189 38.19 -7.75 -3.76
CA THR A 189 38.25 -8.90 -2.87
C THR A 189 38.24 -8.41 -1.42
N ILE A 190 37.11 -8.57 -0.73
CA ILE A 190 37.00 -8.24 0.70
C ILE A 190 37.74 -9.33 1.48
N ASN A 191 39.00 -9.09 1.81
CA ASN A 191 39.77 -9.92 2.74
C ASN A 191 39.49 -9.46 4.17
N THR A 192 38.34 -9.84 4.73
CA THR A 192 38.06 -9.65 6.16
C THR A 192 38.30 -10.95 6.91
N PRO A 193 39.32 -11.02 7.79
CA PRO A 193 39.40 -12.09 8.77
C PRO A 193 38.17 -11.94 9.70
N HIS A 194 37.40 -13.01 9.92
CA HIS A 194 36.15 -13.09 10.71
C HIS A 194 34.80 -12.89 9.99
N GLN A 195 34.66 -13.36 8.75
CA GLN A 195 33.40 -13.32 7.98
C GLN A 195 32.20 -14.01 8.69
N ASN A 196 32.39 -15.18 9.31
CA ASN A 196 31.27 -15.92 9.93
C ASN A 196 30.59 -15.14 11.08
N HIS A 197 31.37 -14.40 11.88
CA HIS A 197 30.81 -13.56 12.94
C HIS A 197 30.01 -12.38 12.37
N LEU A 198 30.46 -11.83 11.23
CA LEU A 198 29.74 -10.76 10.54
C LEU A 198 28.39 -11.25 10.03
N THR A 199 28.32 -12.42 9.39
CA THR A 199 27.07 -13.01 8.90
C THR A 199 26.04 -13.15 10.01
N ILE A 200 26.42 -13.78 11.14
CA ILE A 200 25.52 -13.97 12.27
C ILE A 200 25.07 -12.62 12.85
N ARG A 201 25.95 -11.62 12.94
CA ARG A 201 25.57 -10.27 13.38
C ARG A 201 24.54 -9.64 12.44
N ILE A 202 24.69 -9.78 11.13
CA ILE A 202 23.73 -9.26 10.14
C ILE A 202 22.37 -9.95 10.29
N ILE A 203 22.35 -11.29 10.44
CA ILE A 203 21.10 -12.05 10.64
C ILE A 203 20.42 -11.67 11.96
N ASN A 204 21.17 -11.59 13.06
CA ASN A 204 20.63 -11.15 14.35
C ASN A 204 20.04 -9.74 14.23
N LEU A 205 20.68 -8.86 13.45
CA LEU A 205 20.18 -7.51 13.21
C LEU A 205 18.87 -7.50 12.41
N TYR A 206 18.73 -8.38 11.43
CA TYR A 206 17.47 -8.53 10.72
C TYR A 206 16.33 -8.84 11.71
N PHE A 207 16.53 -9.83 12.59
CA PHE A 207 15.54 -10.25 13.59
C PHE A 207 15.26 -9.21 14.67
N SER A 208 16.25 -8.38 15.05
CA SER A 208 16.07 -7.36 16.08
C SER A 208 15.55 -6.02 15.55
N CYS A 209 15.88 -5.62 14.32
CA CYS A 209 15.53 -4.32 13.76
C CYS A 209 14.36 -4.39 12.76
N ARG A 210 14.51 -5.14 11.67
CA ARG A 210 13.60 -5.05 10.50
C ARG A 210 12.47 -6.07 10.52
N PHE A 211 12.62 -7.14 11.30
CA PHE A 211 11.67 -8.24 11.35
C PHE A 211 10.27 -7.85 11.81
N LEU A 212 10.15 -6.92 12.77
CA LEU A 212 8.83 -6.49 13.27
C LEU A 212 8.04 -5.62 12.29
N ALA A 213 8.71 -5.01 11.31
CA ALA A 213 8.03 -4.31 10.23
C ALA A 213 7.23 -5.29 9.36
N LYS A 214 7.83 -6.45 9.06
CA LYS A 214 7.25 -7.53 8.27
C LYS A 214 7.79 -8.89 8.72
N VAL A 215 6.95 -9.68 9.38
CA VAL A 215 7.33 -10.98 9.94
C VAL A 215 7.30 -12.06 8.85
N THR A 216 8.41 -12.24 8.15
CA THR A 216 8.53 -13.21 7.04
C THR A 216 8.90 -14.63 7.51
N PHE A 217 9.55 -14.75 8.65
CA PHE A 217 10.10 -16.02 9.14
C PHE A 217 9.59 -16.36 10.54
N HIS A 218 9.69 -17.64 10.90
CA HIS A 218 9.66 -18.09 12.28
C HIS A 218 11.10 -18.21 12.75
N GLN A 219 11.52 -17.44 13.76
CA GLN A 219 12.93 -17.28 14.08
C GLN A 219 13.58 -18.62 14.46
N SER A 220 13.00 -19.38 15.40
CA SER A 220 13.54 -20.67 15.85
C SER A 220 13.73 -21.65 14.68
N THR A 221 12.70 -21.81 13.84
CA THR A 221 12.78 -22.66 12.64
C THR A 221 13.83 -22.18 11.65
N PHE A 222 13.96 -20.86 11.43
CA PHE A 222 14.97 -20.31 10.53
C PHE A 222 16.39 -20.69 10.97
N TYR A 223 16.73 -20.51 12.25
CA TYR A 223 18.06 -20.89 12.74
C TYR A 223 18.28 -22.40 12.67
N ASN A 224 17.29 -23.20 13.05
CA ASN A 224 17.38 -24.66 13.03
C ASN A 224 17.52 -25.23 11.62
N MET A 225 16.93 -24.60 10.60
CA MET A 225 17.02 -25.07 9.21
C MET A 225 18.25 -24.54 8.48
N PHE A 226 18.60 -23.27 8.66
CA PHE A 226 19.53 -22.58 7.74
C PHE A 226 20.82 -22.11 8.41
N VAL A 227 20.90 -22.10 9.74
CA VAL A 227 22.08 -21.60 10.46
C VAL A 227 22.81 -22.73 11.18
N TYR A 228 22.16 -23.39 12.12
CA TYR A 228 22.79 -24.41 12.97
C TYR A 228 23.24 -25.69 12.25
N PRO A 229 22.57 -26.16 11.18
CA PRO A 229 23.03 -27.35 10.45
C PRO A 229 24.36 -27.16 9.71
N TYR A 230 24.77 -25.91 9.47
CA TYR A 230 25.96 -25.59 8.69
C TYR A 230 27.13 -25.19 9.60
N PRO A 231 28.33 -25.79 9.43
CA PRO A 231 29.53 -25.34 10.14
C PRO A 231 29.90 -23.87 9.85
N ASP A 232 29.62 -23.43 8.63
CA ASP A 232 29.74 -22.04 8.19
C ASP A 232 28.35 -21.55 7.75
N PRO A 233 27.74 -20.54 8.44
CA PRO A 233 26.45 -19.99 8.08
C PRO A 233 26.37 -19.49 6.63
N GLU A 234 27.50 -19.07 6.06
CA GLU A 234 27.54 -18.60 4.67
C GLU A 234 27.41 -19.75 3.66
N SER A 235 27.46 -21.00 4.09
CA SER A 235 27.18 -22.16 3.24
C SER A 235 25.69 -22.29 2.90
N SER A 236 24.79 -21.71 3.70
CA SER A 236 23.37 -21.67 3.35
C SER A 236 23.09 -20.56 2.33
N PRO A 237 22.52 -20.88 1.15
CA PRO A 237 22.08 -19.87 0.18
C PRO A 237 21.04 -18.92 0.77
N THR A 238 20.17 -19.42 1.66
CA THR A 238 19.13 -18.61 2.32
C THR A 238 19.75 -17.56 3.24
N VAL A 239 20.73 -17.94 4.07
CA VAL A 239 21.44 -17.01 4.98
C VAL A 239 22.17 -15.93 4.18
N CYS A 240 22.86 -16.31 3.11
CA CYS A 240 23.52 -15.36 2.22
C CYS A 240 22.52 -14.40 1.57
N ALA A 241 21.41 -14.90 0.99
CA ALA A 241 20.42 -14.05 0.35
C ALA A 241 19.74 -13.08 1.34
N LEU A 242 19.42 -13.54 2.56
CA LEU A 242 18.88 -12.69 3.61
C LEU A 242 19.88 -11.63 4.09
N SER A 243 21.16 -11.99 4.19
CA SER A 243 22.24 -11.04 4.54
C SER A 243 22.36 -9.94 3.49
N ALA A 244 22.31 -10.30 2.20
CA ALA A 244 22.31 -9.34 1.10
C ALA A 244 21.10 -8.38 1.19
N VAL A 245 19.89 -8.90 1.40
CA VAL A 245 18.69 -8.07 1.59
C VAL A 245 18.84 -7.15 2.80
N THR A 246 19.34 -7.66 3.92
CA THR A 246 19.48 -6.88 5.16
C THR A 246 20.45 -5.72 4.98
N LEU A 247 21.55 -5.91 4.25
CA LEU A 247 22.52 -4.86 3.92
C LEU A 247 21.97 -3.79 2.96
N THR A 248 20.97 -4.13 2.13
CA THR A 248 20.26 -3.12 1.31
C THR A 248 19.17 -2.36 2.08
N LYS A 249 18.79 -2.83 3.27
CA LYS A 249 17.82 -2.17 4.15
C LYS A 249 18.56 -1.29 5.13
N HIS A 250 18.65 0.01 4.84
CA HIS A 250 19.31 0.94 5.73
C HIS A 250 18.50 1.13 7.03
N CYS A 251 19.01 0.53 8.09
CA CYS A 251 18.59 0.69 9.48
C CYS A 251 19.78 1.33 10.22
N ARG A 252 19.58 2.24 11.17
CA ARG A 252 20.72 2.87 11.89
C ARG A 252 21.64 1.83 12.53
N HIS A 253 21.08 0.70 12.94
CA HIS A 253 21.82 -0.42 13.49
C HIS A 253 22.68 -1.18 12.47
N ILE A 254 22.37 -1.16 11.15
CA ILE A 254 23.22 -1.83 10.14
C ILE A 254 24.53 -1.08 9.95
N ASN A 255 24.49 0.26 10.09
CA ASN A 255 25.69 1.10 10.06
C ASN A 255 26.68 0.76 11.18
N MET A 256 26.22 0.20 12.31
CA MET A 256 27.09 -0.27 13.39
C MET A 256 27.79 -1.61 13.07
N VAL A 257 27.31 -2.32 12.05
CA VAL A 257 27.83 -3.63 11.63
C VAL A 257 28.67 -3.49 10.36
N ALA A 258 28.19 -2.73 9.39
CA ALA A 258 28.85 -2.45 8.13
C ALA A 258 28.72 -0.94 7.82
N PRO A 259 29.83 -0.20 7.68
CA PRO A 259 29.81 1.19 7.23
C PRO A 259 29.07 1.34 5.88
N HIS A 260 28.43 2.49 5.67
CA HIS A 260 27.56 2.73 4.50
C HIS A 260 28.28 2.49 3.16
N ASP A 261 29.53 2.93 3.04
CA ASP A 261 30.39 2.74 1.86
C ASP A 261 30.73 1.27 1.58
N GLN A 262 30.65 0.40 2.59
CA GLN A 262 30.93 -1.03 2.46
C GLN A 262 29.67 -1.88 2.29
N GLN A 263 28.50 -1.38 2.66
CA GLN A 263 27.25 -2.15 2.68
C GLN A 263 26.90 -2.75 1.32
N LEU A 264 27.00 -1.98 0.24
CA LEU A 264 26.67 -2.49 -1.10
C LEU A 264 27.65 -3.56 -1.57
N ILE A 265 28.95 -3.37 -1.31
CA ILE A 265 29.99 -4.35 -1.69
C ILE A 265 29.78 -5.67 -0.92
N LEU A 266 29.47 -5.58 0.38
CA LEU A 266 29.13 -6.75 1.19
C LEU A 266 27.80 -7.39 0.74
N ALA A 267 26.80 -6.60 0.38
CA ALA A 267 25.53 -7.11 -0.11
C ALA A 267 25.72 -7.88 -1.42
N ASP A 268 26.53 -7.36 -2.34
CA ASP A 268 26.89 -8.01 -3.59
C ASP A 268 27.69 -9.30 -3.36
N PHE A 269 28.60 -9.31 -2.38
CA PHE A 269 29.32 -10.52 -1.97
C PHE A 269 28.35 -11.61 -1.55
N TYR A 270 27.46 -11.32 -0.59
CA TYR A 270 26.47 -12.28 -0.10
C TYR A 270 25.48 -12.71 -1.19
N PHE A 271 25.02 -11.78 -2.03
CA PHE A 271 24.14 -12.10 -3.15
C PHE A 271 24.81 -13.06 -4.14
N ASN A 272 26.08 -12.82 -4.48
CA ASN A 272 26.82 -13.69 -5.39
C ASN A 272 27.07 -15.07 -4.78
N LYS A 273 27.38 -15.14 -3.48
CA LYS A 273 27.53 -16.42 -2.77
C LYS A 273 26.22 -17.22 -2.75
N ALA A 274 25.09 -16.58 -2.46
CA ALA A 274 23.77 -17.19 -2.54
C ALA A 274 23.47 -17.70 -3.97
N ARG A 275 23.77 -16.88 -4.98
CA ARG A 275 23.57 -17.23 -6.40
C ARG A 275 24.42 -18.43 -6.83
N GLN A 276 25.66 -18.53 -6.35
CA GLN A 276 26.53 -19.67 -6.65
C GLN A 276 26.06 -20.95 -5.95
N ALA A 277 25.69 -20.86 -4.67
CA ALA A 277 25.19 -21.99 -3.90
C ALA A 277 23.88 -22.53 -4.49
N ILE A 278 22.93 -21.66 -4.84
CA ILE A 278 21.64 -22.08 -5.42
C ILE A 278 21.79 -22.63 -6.84
N ALA A 279 22.79 -22.21 -7.60
CA ALA A 279 23.05 -22.76 -8.94
C ALA A 279 23.40 -24.26 -8.90
N LEU A 280 23.90 -24.76 -7.76
CA LEU A 280 24.16 -26.18 -7.54
C LEU A 280 22.88 -26.97 -7.20
N GLN A 281 21.80 -26.28 -6.80
CA GLN A 281 20.52 -26.85 -6.35
C GLN A 281 19.34 -26.49 -7.28
N PHE A 282 19.61 -26.03 -8.51
CA PHE A 282 18.65 -25.32 -9.38
C PHE A 282 17.34 -26.09 -9.66
N ASP A 283 17.36 -27.43 -9.65
CA ASP A 283 16.20 -28.27 -9.97
C ASP A 283 15.48 -28.86 -8.74
N GLU A 284 15.90 -28.54 -7.51
CA GLU A 284 15.31 -29.11 -6.30
C GLU A 284 14.29 -28.14 -5.65
N PRO A 285 12.98 -28.40 -5.75
CA PRO A 285 11.98 -27.57 -5.06
C PRO A 285 12.07 -27.85 -3.56
N SER A 286 12.50 -26.86 -2.79
CA SER A 286 12.54 -26.92 -1.33
C SER A 286 12.19 -25.57 -0.74
N LEU A 287 11.86 -25.55 0.56
CA LEU A 287 11.64 -24.29 1.27
C LEU A 287 12.89 -23.38 1.20
N GLU A 288 14.09 -23.97 1.25
CA GLU A 288 15.36 -23.22 1.13
C GLU A 288 15.47 -22.54 -0.25
N THR A 289 15.19 -23.28 -1.34
CA THR A 289 15.30 -22.72 -2.69
C THR A 289 14.24 -21.65 -2.94
N MET A 290 13.01 -21.83 -2.47
CA MET A 290 11.95 -20.82 -2.53
C MET A 290 12.32 -19.53 -1.77
N ILE A 291 12.79 -19.66 -0.52
CA ILE A 291 13.17 -18.50 0.31
C ILE A 291 14.35 -17.77 -0.32
N THR A 292 15.38 -18.51 -0.76
CA THR A 292 16.56 -17.95 -1.42
C THR A 292 16.16 -17.09 -2.62
N TYR A 293 15.36 -17.61 -3.55
CA TYR A 293 14.90 -16.83 -4.71
C TYR A 293 14.01 -15.66 -4.33
N THR A 294 13.19 -15.80 -3.29
CA THR A 294 12.37 -14.69 -2.76
C THR A 294 13.25 -13.55 -2.24
N GLN A 295 14.29 -13.86 -1.46
CA GLN A 295 15.21 -12.85 -0.93
C GLN A 295 16.09 -12.26 -2.03
N MET A 296 16.56 -13.06 -3.00
CA MET A 296 17.28 -12.56 -4.18
C MET A 296 16.42 -11.58 -5.01
N ALA A 297 15.13 -11.87 -5.17
CA ALA A 297 14.18 -10.98 -5.82
C ALA A 297 13.99 -9.67 -5.02
N GLN A 298 13.89 -9.76 -3.69
CA GLN A 298 13.80 -8.59 -2.81
C GLN A 298 15.06 -7.73 -2.88
N TYR A 299 16.24 -8.33 -2.88
CA TYR A 299 17.51 -7.61 -3.02
C TYR A 299 17.54 -6.81 -4.33
N MET A 300 17.20 -7.45 -5.45
CA MET A 300 17.12 -6.76 -6.76
C MET A 300 16.06 -5.66 -6.77
N ALA A 301 14.93 -5.86 -6.08
CA ALA A 301 13.89 -4.85 -5.94
C ALA A 301 14.38 -3.63 -5.13
N ASN A 302 15.12 -3.85 -4.04
CA ASN A 302 15.72 -2.78 -3.22
C ASN A 302 16.78 -1.98 -3.98
N LEU A 303 17.47 -2.61 -4.93
CA LEU A 303 18.42 -1.95 -5.84
C LEU A 303 17.75 -1.33 -7.08
N LEU A 304 16.41 -1.29 -7.12
CA LEU A 304 15.63 -0.72 -8.22
C LEU A 304 15.95 -1.38 -9.58
N GLN A 305 16.17 -2.70 -9.57
CA GLN A 305 16.40 -3.57 -10.75
C GLN A 305 15.17 -4.47 -11.00
N PRO A 306 14.05 -3.91 -11.52
CA PRO A 306 12.77 -4.63 -11.58
C PRO A 306 12.74 -5.76 -12.60
N GLN A 307 13.62 -5.78 -13.61
CA GLN A 307 13.71 -6.86 -14.58
C GLN A 307 14.34 -8.10 -13.93
N GLU A 308 15.48 -7.93 -13.27
CA GLU A 308 16.23 -8.95 -12.55
C GLU A 308 15.41 -9.48 -11.36
N ALA A 309 14.78 -8.58 -10.60
CA ALA A 309 13.87 -8.96 -9.52
C ALA A 309 12.74 -9.88 -10.02
N ASN A 310 12.17 -9.59 -11.19
CA ASN A 310 11.09 -10.39 -11.77
C ASN A 310 11.56 -11.80 -12.16
N ILE A 311 12.81 -11.98 -12.59
CA ILE A 311 13.35 -13.31 -12.93
C ILE A 311 13.37 -14.20 -11.70
N TYR A 312 13.98 -13.73 -10.60
CA TYR A 312 14.05 -14.49 -9.35
C TYR A 312 12.66 -14.68 -8.72
N LEU A 313 11.78 -13.68 -8.82
CA LEU A 313 10.42 -13.78 -8.33
C LEU A 313 9.62 -14.85 -9.08
N GLU A 314 9.77 -14.97 -10.40
CA GLU A 314 9.11 -16.03 -11.17
C GLU A 314 9.58 -17.43 -10.77
N MET A 315 10.87 -17.59 -10.44
CA MET A 315 11.40 -18.85 -9.89
C MET A 315 10.78 -19.16 -8.52
N ALA A 316 10.78 -18.18 -7.60
CA ALA A 316 10.17 -18.32 -6.28
C ALA A 316 8.68 -18.69 -6.36
N VAL A 317 7.91 -18.03 -7.22
CA VAL A 317 6.48 -18.32 -7.43
C VAL A 317 6.27 -19.73 -7.97
N ARG A 318 7.13 -20.20 -8.88
CA ARG A 318 7.03 -21.56 -9.42
C ARG A 318 7.28 -22.61 -8.34
N ILE A 319 8.37 -22.45 -7.57
CA ILE A 319 8.71 -23.38 -6.49
C ILE A 319 7.63 -23.34 -5.40
N HIS A 320 7.15 -22.16 -5.03
CA HIS A 320 6.04 -22.03 -4.09
C HIS A 320 4.82 -22.84 -4.52
N ARG A 321 4.43 -22.81 -5.81
CA ARG A 321 3.30 -23.60 -6.32
C ARG A 321 3.56 -25.10 -6.22
N LEU A 322 4.77 -25.55 -6.56
CA LEU A 322 5.15 -26.96 -6.43
C LEU A 322 5.03 -27.40 -4.97
N LEU A 323 5.61 -26.63 -4.03
CA LEU A 323 5.55 -26.92 -2.60
C LEU A 323 4.12 -26.85 -2.04
N ALA A 324 3.29 -25.94 -2.54
CA ALA A 324 1.87 -25.87 -2.18
C ALA A 324 1.10 -27.13 -2.62
N ASP A 325 1.49 -27.74 -3.74
CA ASP A 325 0.85 -28.94 -4.27
C ASP A 325 1.45 -30.24 -3.68
N THR A 326 2.67 -30.19 -3.15
CA THR A 326 3.39 -31.31 -2.53
C THR A 326 3.46 -31.20 -1.00
N ASP A 327 4.51 -30.57 -0.47
CA ASP A 327 4.96 -30.71 0.91
C ASP A 327 4.14 -29.88 1.91
N TYR A 328 3.48 -28.83 1.43
CA TYR A 328 2.67 -27.91 2.23
C TYR A 328 1.20 -27.85 1.75
N ARG A 329 0.74 -28.92 1.08
CA ARG A 329 -0.64 -29.04 0.60
C ARG A 329 -1.67 -29.00 1.72
N PHE A 330 -1.36 -29.63 2.85
CA PHE A 330 -2.25 -29.72 4.00
C PHE A 330 -1.65 -28.96 5.18
N PRO A 331 -2.48 -28.28 5.98
CA PRO A 331 -2.00 -27.74 7.24
C PRO A 331 -1.52 -28.88 8.15
N PRO A 332 -0.56 -28.61 9.04
CA PRO A 332 -0.11 -29.58 10.04
C PRO A 332 -1.31 -30.20 10.77
N SER A 333 -1.45 -31.53 10.65
CA SER A 333 -2.33 -32.28 11.55
C SER A 333 -1.65 -32.39 12.91
N VAL A 334 -2.42 -32.25 14.00
CA VAL A 334 -1.95 -32.28 15.40
C VAL A 334 -1.11 -33.53 15.77
N GLN A 335 -1.05 -34.56 14.93
CA GLN A 335 -0.47 -35.87 15.26
C GLN A 335 0.91 -36.18 14.66
N ASN A 336 1.46 -35.38 13.74
CA ASN A 336 2.76 -35.66 13.09
C ASN A 336 3.73 -34.47 13.23
N ASP A 337 4.10 -34.14 14.47
CA ASP A 337 4.68 -32.82 14.78
C ASP A 337 6.20 -32.68 14.56
N THR A 338 6.91 -33.80 14.34
CA THR A 338 8.36 -33.76 14.16
C THR A 338 8.83 -34.78 13.13
N THR A 339 9.26 -34.29 11.97
CA THR A 339 10.25 -34.95 11.12
C THR A 339 11.62 -34.35 11.48
N ASP A 340 12.57 -35.19 11.89
CA ASP A 340 13.98 -34.81 12.12
C ASP A 340 14.24 -33.72 13.19
N GLY A 341 13.37 -33.59 14.20
CA GLY A 341 13.55 -32.63 15.30
C GLY A 341 13.26 -31.17 14.95
N ILE A 342 12.82 -30.88 13.72
CA ILE A 342 12.35 -29.56 13.30
C ILE A 342 10.82 -29.59 13.27
N SER A 343 10.17 -28.65 13.97
CA SER A 343 8.71 -28.56 13.97
C SER A 343 8.20 -28.24 12.57
N TYR A 344 7.43 -29.17 11.99
CA TYR A 344 6.78 -28.99 10.68
C TYR A 344 5.83 -27.78 10.69
N ILE A 345 5.20 -27.48 11.83
CA ILE A 345 4.37 -26.29 12.04
C ILE A 345 5.17 -25.01 11.75
N GLY A 346 6.40 -24.92 12.26
CA GLY A 346 7.28 -23.77 12.02
C GLY A 346 7.62 -23.59 10.54
N GLN A 347 7.88 -24.69 9.83
CA GLN A 347 8.15 -24.66 8.39
C GLN A 347 6.93 -24.22 7.59
N TYR A 348 5.76 -24.76 7.94
CA TYR A 348 4.49 -24.42 7.30
C TYR A 348 4.13 -22.93 7.48
N GLU A 349 4.32 -22.38 8.68
CA GLU A 349 4.11 -20.95 8.89
C GLU A 349 5.13 -20.09 8.13
N MET A 350 6.40 -20.50 8.05
CA MET A 350 7.40 -19.81 7.22
C MET A 350 7.01 -19.81 5.74
N PHE A 351 6.56 -20.96 5.21
CA PHE A 351 6.05 -21.08 3.85
C PHE A 351 4.93 -20.07 3.58
N LYS A 352 3.92 -20.00 4.45
CA LYS A 352 2.82 -19.02 4.34
C LYS A 352 3.30 -17.58 4.43
N ARG A 353 4.15 -17.25 5.41
CA ARG A 353 4.64 -15.88 5.63
C ARG A 353 5.50 -15.41 4.46
N CYS A 354 6.30 -16.28 3.86
CA CYS A 354 7.10 -15.97 2.66
C CYS A 354 6.25 -15.67 1.42
N TYR A 355 5.07 -16.27 1.28
CA TYR A 355 4.12 -15.87 0.23
C TYR A 355 3.74 -14.38 0.34
N THR A 356 3.61 -13.85 1.55
CA THR A 356 3.31 -12.42 1.73
C THR A 356 4.45 -11.52 1.23
N SER A 357 5.71 -11.97 1.35
CA SER A 357 6.87 -11.29 0.78
C SER A 357 6.90 -11.38 -0.75
N ILE A 358 6.56 -12.52 -1.35
CA ILE A 358 6.38 -12.66 -2.80
C ILE A 358 5.35 -11.63 -3.32
N VAL A 359 4.21 -11.52 -2.63
CA VAL A 359 3.18 -10.55 -2.96
C VAL A 359 3.72 -9.13 -2.85
N GLU A 360 4.47 -8.79 -1.80
CA GLU A 360 5.08 -7.47 -1.60
C GLU A 360 6.06 -7.08 -2.70
N ILE A 361 7.01 -7.96 -3.04
CA ILE A 361 7.95 -7.75 -4.16
C ILE A 361 7.18 -7.51 -5.46
N THR A 362 6.10 -8.28 -5.67
CA THR A 362 5.20 -8.06 -6.81
C THR A 362 4.61 -6.65 -6.79
N LYS A 363 4.20 -6.12 -5.62
CA LYS A 363 3.70 -4.73 -5.51
C LYS A 363 4.77 -3.71 -5.87
N ILE A 364 6.02 -3.92 -5.47
CA ILE A 364 7.15 -3.03 -5.79
C ILE A 364 7.41 -3.00 -7.30
N ILE A 365 7.52 -4.18 -7.93
CA ILE A 365 7.72 -4.29 -9.38
C ILE A 365 6.54 -3.65 -10.14
N GLN A 366 5.31 -3.89 -9.69
CA GLN A 366 4.11 -3.28 -10.28
C GLN A 366 4.10 -1.76 -10.10
N PHE A 367 4.55 -1.24 -8.96
CA PHE A 367 4.71 0.20 -8.75
C PHE A 367 5.70 0.79 -9.76
N ILE A 368 6.90 0.22 -9.88
CA ILE A 368 7.93 0.68 -10.82
C ILE A 368 7.44 0.61 -12.28
N ARG A 369 6.64 -0.40 -12.63
CA ARG A 369 6.03 -0.53 -13.97
C ARG A 369 4.80 0.37 -14.20
N ASN A 370 4.51 1.30 -13.28
CA ASN A 370 3.31 2.14 -13.23
C ASN A 370 1.97 1.37 -13.33
N GLN A 371 1.92 0.15 -12.81
CA GLN A 371 0.72 -0.68 -12.80
C GLN A 371 -0.17 -0.38 -11.58
N ARG A 372 0.34 0.33 -10.57
CA ARG A 372 -0.34 0.61 -9.28
C ARG A 372 -0.72 2.06 -9.03
N GLY A 373 -0.56 2.94 -10.02
CA GLY A 373 -1.37 4.14 -10.10
C GLY A 373 -0.73 5.40 -9.52
N VAL A 374 0.35 5.84 -10.15
CA VAL A 374 0.47 7.28 -10.41
C VAL A 374 0.16 7.45 -11.90
N PRO A 375 -1.13 7.54 -12.29
CA PRO A 375 -1.49 7.68 -13.69
C PRO A 375 -0.83 8.94 -14.25
N LEU A 376 0.27 8.76 -14.99
CA LEU A 376 0.95 9.84 -15.71
C LEU A 376 0.02 10.36 -16.82
N ASN A 377 -0.81 9.46 -17.37
CA ASN A 377 -1.81 9.73 -18.38
C ASN A 377 -3.17 9.16 -17.96
N ARG A 378 -4.27 9.80 -18.37
CA ARG A 378 -5.65 9.33 -18.12
C ARG A 378 -6.03 8.01 -18.82
N HIS A 379 -5.17 7.50 -19.70
CA HIS A 379 -5.47 6.31 -20.47
C HIS A 379 -5.29 5.02 -19.66
N LYS A 380 -6.23 4.07 -19.88
CA LYS A 380 -6.28 2.79 -19.18
C LYS A 380 -4.93 2.08 -19.21
N PRO A 381 -4.50 1.46 -18.09
CA PRO A 381 -3.37 0.53 -18.13
C PRO A 381 -3.67 -0.58 -19.16
N ALA A 382 -2.63 -1.00 -19.90
CA ALA A 382 -2.76 -2.05 -20.90
C ALA A 382 -3.34 -3.33 -20.27
N ALA A 383 -4.29 -3.99 -20.94
CA ALA A 383 -5.07 -5.13 -20.43
C ALA A 383 -4.23 -6.31 -19.88
N ASN A 384 -2.93 -6.35 -20.14
CA ASN A 384 -2.01 -7.39 -19.67
C ASN A 384 -1.73 -7.36 -18.16
N THR A 385 -2.14 -6.33 -17.42
CA THR A 385 -1.91 -6.22 -15.96
C THR A 385 -2.74 -7.21 -15.11
N ARG A 386 -3.78 -7.83 -15.68
CA ARG A 386 -4.68 -8.73 -14.92
C ARG A 386 -4.07 -10.07 -14.49
N LYS A 387 -3.04 -10.56 -15.20
CA LYS A 387 -2.48 -11.91 -14.95
C LYS A 387 -1.94 -12.15 -13.52
N TYR A 388 -1.55 -11.10 -12.79
CA TYR A 388 -1.06 -11.21 -11.41
C TYR A 388 -2.12 -10.87 -10.35
N GLN A 389 -3.20 -10.17 -10.71
CA GLN A 389 -4.27 -9.83 -9.78
C GLN A 389 -5.19 -11.03 -9.50
N ASP A 390 -5.36 -11.90 -10.50
CA ASP A 390 -6.15 -13.14 -10.36
C ASP A 390 -5.40 -14.26 -9.61
N ALA A 391 -4.13 -14.05 -9.24
CA ALA A 391 -3.33 -15.02 -8.49
C ALA A 391 -3.57 -15.01 -6.97
N ASN A 392 -4.57 -14.27 -6.49
CA ASN A 392 -4.95 -14.24 -5.07
C ASN A 392 -6.38 -14.78 -4.81
N PRO A 393 -6.77 -15.96 -5.37
CA PRO A 393 -8.12 -16.47 -5.16
C PRO A 393 -8.37 -16.92 -3.71
N ASP A 394 -7.32 -17.18 -2.91
CA ASP A 394 -7.46 -17.68 -1.54
C ASP A 394 -6.57 -16.96 -0.51
N GLY A 395 -6.69 -15.63 -0.44
CA GLY A 395 -5.99 -14.83 0.58
C GLY A 395 -6.33 -15.20 2.04
N GLN A 396 -7.21 -16.17 2.29
CA GLN A 396 -7.44 -16.76 3.61
C GLN A 396 -6.43 -17.88 3.94
N MET A 397 -6.04 -18.70 2.97
CA MET A 397 -5.14 -19.85 3.17
C MET A 397 -3.75 -19.42 3.69
N TYR A 398 -3.27 -18.25 3.26
CA TYR A 398 -1.94 -17.73 3.60
C TYR A 398 -1.96 -16.69 4.73
N GLN A 399 -3.00 -16.67 5.58
CA GLN A 399 -2.98 -15.80 6.75
C GLN A 399 -1.94 -16.31 7.76
N PRO A 400 -0.98 -15.45 8.17
CA PRO A 400 0.05 -15.86 9.11
C PRO A 400 -0.54 -16.06 10.50
N ILE A 401 -0.11 -17.12 11.18
CA ILE A 401 -0.54 -17.43 12.54
C ILE A 401 0.69 -17.33 13.45
N PRO A 402 0.60 -16.60 14.58
CA PRO A 402 1.68 -16.58 15.56
C PRO A 402 1.86 -17.95 16.21
N LEU A 403 3.11 -18.35 16.43
CA LEU A 403 3.45 -19.61 17.10
C LEU A 403 3.69 -19.41 18.61
N PRO A 404 3.50 -20.45 19.44
CA PRO A 404 3.56 -20.32 20.90
C PRO A 404 4.92 -19.88 21.45
N ASP A 405 6.01 -20.16 20.74
CA ASP A 405 7.38 -19.79 21.12
C ASP A 405 7.80 -18.39 20.66
N GLU A 406 6.96 -17.68 19.91
CA GLU A 406 7.28 -16.34 19.43
C GLU A 406 7.10 -15.27 20.53
N PRO A 407 8.01 -14.29 20.60
CA PRO A 407 7.90 -13.22 21.59
C PRO A 407 6.67 -12.34 21.30
N LEU A 408 6.13 -11.72 22.34
CA LEU A 408 4.91 -10.91 22.25
C LEU A 408 4.97 -9.84 21.15
N ALA A 409 6.13 -9.19 20.96
CA ALA A 409 6.31 -8.19 19.90
C ALA A 409 6.11 -8.78 18.49
N THR A 410 6.60 -10.01 18.24
CA THR A 410 6.41 -10.72 16.97
C THR A 410 4.96 -11.16 16.80
N VAL A 411 4.34 -11.70 17.84
CA VAL A 411 2.90 -12.04 17.84
C VAL A 411 2.07 -10.81 17.44
N ARG A 412 2.37 -9.66 18.04
CA ARG A 412 1.69 -8.40 17.74
C ARG A 412 1.97 -7.91 16.32
N ALA A 413 3.20 -8.00 15.84
CA ALA A 413 3.54 -7.65 14.46
C ALA A 413 2.81 -8.52 13.42
N ILE A 414 2.66 -9.83 13.67
CA ILE A 414 1.89 -10.75 12.81
C ILE A 414 0.41 -10.35 12.76
N ARG A 415 -0.21 -10.13 13.93
CA ARG A 415 -1.63 -9.75 14.02
C ARG A 415 -1.89 -8.38 13.38
N LYS A 416 -0.98 -7.42 13.58
CA LYS A 416 -0.98 -6.12 12.91
C LYS A 416 -1.08 -6.27 11.38
N ASP A 417 -0.26 -7.14 10.78
CA ASP A 417 -0.29 -7.37 9.33
C ASP A 417 -1.62 -7.97 8.83
N VAL A 418 -2.23 -8.83 9.65
CA VAL A 418 -3.58 -9.38 9.37
C VAL A 418 -4.61 -8.27 9.33
N TYR A 419 -4.64 -7.41 10.35
CA TYR A 419 -5.57 -6.27 10.40
C TYR A 419 -5.33 -5.26 9.29
N MET A 420 -4.07 -4.95 8.95
CA MET A 420 -3.74 -4.10 7.80
C MET A 420 -4.27 -4.69 6.48
N THR A 421 -4.18 -6.01 6.33
CA THR A 421 -4.73 -6.71 5.15
C THR A 421 -6.26 -6.60 5.10
N GLN A 422 -6.93 -6.71 6.25
CA GLN A 422 -8.39 -6.52 6.34
C GLN A 422 -8.79 -5.09 6.00
N MET A 423 -8.08 -4.07 6.50
CA MET A 423 -8.31 -2.67 6.10
C MET A 423 -8.15 -2.49 4.59
N ALA A 424 -7.07 -3.03 4.02
CA ALA A 424 -6.80 -2.96 2.58
C ALA A 424 -7.90 -3.64 1.74
N ARG A 425 -8.51 -4.73 2.23
CA ARG A 425 -9.66 -5.39 1.59
C ARG A 425 -10.91 -4.51 1.59
N ILE A 426 -11.14 -3.74 2.66
CA ILE A 426 -12.28 -2.81 2.74
C ILE A 426 -12.11 -1.65 1.76
N VAL A 427 -10.94 -1.00 1.76
CA VAL A 427 -10.72 0.22 0.95
C VAL A 427 -10.32 -0.07 -0.50
N GLY A 428 -9.84 -1.29 -0.79
CA GLY A 428 -9.37 -1.69 -2.12
C GLY A 428 -10.39 -1.49 -3.25
N PRO A 429 -11.64 -1.98 -3.11
CA PRO A 429 -12.69 -1.76 -4.11
C PRO A 429 -12.99 -0.27 -4.34
N PHE A 430 -12.99 0.53 -3.27
CA PHE A 430 -13.21 1.98 -3.37
C PHE A 430 -12.08 2.65 -4.15
N PHE A 431 -10.82 2.38 -3.80
CA PHE A 431 -9.66 2.90 -4.54
C PHE A 431 -9.67 2.43 -5.99
N HIS A 432 -10.17 1.21 -6.25
CA HIS A 432 -10.29 0.70 -7.61
C HIS A 432 -11.25 1.53 -8.44
N ARG A 433 -12.46 1.76 -7.90
CA ARG A 433 -13.46 2.62 -8.52
C ARG A 433 -12.91 4.03 -8.75
N VAL A 434 -12.37 4.67 -7.71
CA VAL A 434 -11.91 6.05 -7.79
C VAL A 434 -10.75 6.23 -8.76
N ARG A 435 -9.85 5.26 -8.91
CA ARG A 435 -8.66 5.40 -9.77
C ARG A 435 -8.89 5.00 -11.22
N TRP A 436 -9.71 3.98 -11.47
CA TRP A 436 -9.79 3.34 -12.78
C TRP A 436 -11.18 3.38 -13.43
N ALA A 437 -12.20 3.94 -12.77
CA ALA A 437 -13.49 4.19 -13.41
C ALA A 437 -13.37 5.18 -14.57
N GLU A 438 -14.17 4.94 -15.61
CA GLU A 438 -14.28 5.81 -16.77
C GLU A 438 -14.99 7.13 -16.44
N ASP A 439 -15.97 7.07 -15.53
CA ASP A 439 -16.69 8.23 -15.06
C ASP A 439 -16.04 8.84 -13.81
N ASP A 440 -16.30 10.12 -13.59
CA ASP A 440 -15.84 10.87 -12.43
C ASP A 440 -16.87 10.89 -11.28
N MET A 441 -17.90 10.05 -11.34
CA MET A 441 -19.01 10.06 -10.39
C MET A 441 -18.92 8.87 -9.42
N VAL A 442 -18.78 9.18 -8.14
CA VAL A 442 -18.68 8.20 -7.06
C VAL A 442 -19.97 8.26 -6.23
N PRO A 443 -20.73 7.17 -6.08
CA PRO A 443 -21.91 7.17 -5.22
C PRO A 443 -21.55 7.59 -3.79
N THR A 444 -22.27 8.55 -3.22
CA THR A 444 -22.04 8.99 -1.83
C THR A 444 -22.23 7.83 -0.86
N SER A 445 -23.22 6.97 -1.11
CA SER A 445 -23.48 5.75 -0.34
C SER A 445 -22.26 4.83 -0.29
N PHE A 446 -21.51 4.72 -1.39
CA PHE A 446 -20.33 3.85 -1.46
C PHE A 446 -19.16 4.39 -0.62
N LEU A 447 -18.95 5.73 -0.60
CA LEU A 447 -17.99 6.37 0.29
C LEU A 447 -18.37 6.13 1.77
N VAL A 448 -19.63 6.39 2.13
CA VAL A 448 -20.12 6.25 3.51
C VAL A 448 -20.04 4.79 3.96
N GLU A 449 -20.50 3.85 3.15
CA GLU A 449 -20.42 2.42 3.47
C GLU A 449 -18.96 1.95 3.67
N THR A 450 -18.04 2.41 2.82
CA THR A 450 -16.61 2.07 2.95
C THR A 450 -16.02 2.64 4.23
N GLU A 451 -16.33 3.89 4.56
CA GLU A 451 -15.89 4.55 5.80
C GLU A 451 -16.44 3.83 7.04
N GLU A 452 -17.72 3.50 7.06
CA GLU A 452 -18.36 2.82 8.20
C GLU A 452 -17.81 1.40 8.40
N LYS A 453 -17.57 0.64 7.32
CA LYS A 453 -16.88 -0.65 7.41
C LYS A 453 -15.48 -0.51 7.98
N LEU A 454 -14.73 0.52 7.54
CA LEU A 454 -13.38 0.77 8.01
C LEU A 454 -13.36 1.16 9.51
N LYS A 455 -14.28 2.03 9.95
CA LYS A 455 -14.46 2.39 11.36
C LYS A 455 -14.85 1.19 12.20
N HIS A 456 -15.82 0.40 11.75
CA HIS A 456 -16.28 -0.78 12.45
C HIS A 456 -15.15 -1.81 12.61
N LEU A 457 -14.34 -2.02 11.57
CA LEU A 457 -13.13 -2.82 11.68
C LEU A 457 -12.19 -2.26 12.75
N TYR A 458 -11.82 -0.98 12.65
CA TYR A 458 -10.79 -0.40 13.52
C TYR A 458 -11.20 -0.26 14.99
N TYR A 459 -12.41 0.23 15.27
CA TYR A 459 -12.84 0.51 16.65
C TYR A 459 -13.59 -0.64 17.30
N THR A 460 -14.18 -1.56 16.53
CA THR A 460 -15.02 -2.65 17.08
C THR A 460 -14.37 -4.03 16.94
N GLN A 461 -13.79 -4.35 15.79
CA GLN A 461 -13.28 -5.71 15.52
C GLN A 461 -11.82 -5.90 15.90
N ILE A 462 -10.96 -4.89 15.69
CA ILE A 462 -9.58 -4.94 16.15
C ILE A 462 -9.57 -4.93 17.69
N PRO A 463 -8.82 -5.81 18.36
CA PRO A 463 -8.76 -5.81 19.82
C PRO A 463 -8.25 -4.47 20.40
N PRO A 464 -8.77 -4.01 21.56
CA PRO A 464 -8.39 -2.72 22.14
C PRO A 464 -6.89 -2.55 22.39
N ASP A 465 -6.16 -3.63 22.67
CA ASP A 465 -4.72 -3.60 22.88
C ASP A 465 -3.91 -3.34 21.59
N TYR A 466 -4.55 -3.32 20.42
CA TYR A 466 -3.98 -2.87 19.13
C TYR A 466 -4.50 -1.51 18.71
N GLN A 467 -5.40 -0.90 19.48
CA GLN A 467 -5.94 0.41 19.21
C GLN A 467 -5.27 1.44 20.10
N LEU A 468 -5.06 2.63 19.54
CA LEU A 468 -4.73 3.81 20.33
C LEU A 468 -6.01 4.43 20.88
N ALA A 469 -5.95 4.91 22.12
CA ALA A 469 -7.12 5.48 22.77
C ALA A 469 -7.70 6.65 21.98
N SER A 470 -9.04 6.71 21.86
CA SER A 470 -9.73 7.71 21.03
C SER A 470 -9.41 9.15 21.46
N PHE A 471 -9.25 9.39 22.77
CA PHE A 471 -8.92 10.71 23.31
C PHE A 471 -7.54 11.21 22.84
N THR A 472 -6.65 10.35 22.35
CA THR A 472 -5.36 10.76 21.78
C THR A 472 -5.52 11.65 20.54
N PHE A 473 -6.67 11.57 19.86
CA PHE A 473 -6.93 12.23 18.58
C PHE A 473 -7.95 13.36 18.66
N GLU A 474 -8.14 13.96 19.84
CA GLU A 474 -9.03 15.11 19.98
C GLU A 474 -8.58 16.30 19.11
N ASP A 475 -9.56 17.05 18.60
CA ASP A 475 -9.31 18.23 17.78
C ASP A 475 -8.61 19.33 18.61
N GLY A 476 -7.62 20.00 18.00
CA GLY A 476 -6.96 21.16 18.60
C GLY A 476 -5.89 20.85 19.65
N LEU A 477 -5.49 19.59 19.82
CA LEU A 477 -4.38 19.24 20.72
C LEU A 477 -3.06 19.87 20.25
N THR A 478 -2.28 20.37 21.19
CA THR A 478 -0.88 20.73 20.96
C THR A 478 -0.04 19.47 20.77
N ASP A 479 1.16 19.60 20.21
CA ASP A 479 2.02 18.44 19.96
C ASP A 479 2.55 17.81 21.24
N ALA A 480 2.87 18.66 22.23
CA ALA A 480 3.28 18.22 23.55
C ALA A 480 2.16 17.40 24.23
N GLU A 481 0.91 17.86 24.10
CA GLU A 481 -0.25 17.17 24.65
C GLU A 481 -0.53 15.85 23.92
N PHE A 482 -0.46 15.84 22.59
CA PHE A 482 -0.60 14.62 21.79
C PHE A 482 0.46 13.57 22.18
N ARG A 483 1.73 13.98 22.28
CA ARG A 483 2.84 13.12 22.69
C ARG A 483 2.65 12.63 24.12
N ARG A 484 2.22 13.50 25.05
CA ARG A 484 1.93 13.14 26.44
C ARG A 484 0.84 12.08 26.52
N ARG A 485 -0.25 12.21 25.76
CA ARG A 485 -1.34 11.22 25.71
C ARG A 485 -0.86 9.87 25.19
N LEU A 486 -0.04 9.86 24.12
CA LEU A 486 0.59 8.62 23.64
C LEU A 486 1.48 7.96 24.70
N HIS A 487 2.32 8.72 25.42
CA HIS A 487 3.14 8.14 26.49
C HIS A 487 2.33 7.56 27.66
N GLN A 488 1.11 8.05 27.86
CA GLN A 488 0.22 7.58 28.93
C GLN A 488 -0.65 6.40 28.51
N ASP A 489 -0.72 6.10 27.22
CA ASP A 489 -1.52 5.00 26.69
C ASP A 489 -0.74 3.68 26.83
N PRO A 490 -1.24 2.71 27.64
CA PRO A 490 -0.54 1.45 27.91
C PRO A 490 -0.49 0.52 26.69
N HIS A 491 -1.25 0.81 25.64
CA HIS A 491 -1.32 0.01 24.41
C HIS A 491 -0.43 0.54 23.29
N VAL A 492 0.32 1.63 23.54
CA VAL A 492 1.22 2.21 22.55
C VAL A 492 2.43 1.32 22.32
N ASP A 493 2.53 0.82 21.10
CA ASP A 493 3.71 0.14 20.58
C ASP A 493 3.78 0.32 19.06
N LEU A 494 4.79 -0.29 18.43
CA LEU A 494 4.97 -0.16 16.99
C LEU A 494 3.76 -0.71 16.20
N ALA A 495 3.09 -1.75 16.71
CA ALA A 495 1.95 -2.36 16.06
C ALA A 495 0.71 -1.45 16.10
N SER A 496 0.33 -0.95 17.28
CA SER A 496 -0.84 -0.08 17.44
C SER A 496 -0.65 1.26 16.73
N VAL A 497 0.54 1.86 16.80
CA VAL A 497 0.87 3.08 16.05
C VAL A 497 0.80 2.85 14.54
N SER A 498 1.36 1.74 14.04
CA SER A 498 1.31 1.42 12.61
C SER A 498 -0.13 1.20 12.10
N LEU A 499 -0.99 0.57 12.91
CA LEU A 499 -2.42 0.39 12.57
C LEU A 499 -3.16 1.71 12.55
N ALA A 500 -2.92 2.58 13.53
CA ALA A 500 -3.48 3.92 13.56
C ALA A 500 -3.04 4.75 12.33
N VAL A 501 -1.76 4.70 11.97
CA VAL A 501 -1.24 5.35 10.74
C VAL A 501 -1.98 4.83 9.51
N MET A 502 -2.12 3.50 9.36
CA MET A 502 -2.81 2.90 8.22
C MET A 502 -4.29 3.28 8.16
N TYR A 503 -4.97 3.29 9.31
CA TYR A 503 -6.37 3.70 9.42
C TYR A 503 -6.55 5.16 8.99
N TYR A 504 -5.82 6.09 9.58
CA TYR A 504 -5.95 7.51 9.26
C TYR A 504 -5.47 7.85 7.84
N GLN A 505 -4.43 7.18 7.33
CA GLN A 505 -4.02 7.26 5.93
C GLN A 505 -5.14 6.78 4.99
N SER A 506 -5.85 5.72 5.36
CA SER A 506 -6.99 5.22 4.59
C SER A 506 -8.13 6.24 4.56
N ILE A 507 -8.43 6.89 5.69
CA ILE A 507 -9.41 7.98 5.76
C ILE A 507 -9.02 9.15 4.85
N ILE A 508 -7.74 9.57 4.85
CA ILE A 508 -7.26 10.59 3.90
C ILE A 508 -7.55 10.16 2.46
N ALA A 509 -7.19 8.93 2.10
CA ALA A 509 -7.33 8.42 0.73
C ALA A 509 -8.80 8.25 0.28
N LEU A 510 -9.75 8.04 1.21
CA LEU A 510 -11.18 8.01 0.90
C LEU A 510 -11.72 9.40 0.52
N TYR A 511 -11.25 10.43 1.20
CA TYR A 511 -11.77 11.80 1.08
C TYR A 511 -10.98 12.70 0.12
N GLU A 512 -9.70 12.38 -0.10
CA GLU A 512 -8.80 13.04 -1.05
C GLU A 512 -9.52 13.44 -2.35
N PRO A 513 -10.20 12.51 -3.06
CA PRO A 513 -10.76 12.77 -4.39
C PRO A 513 -11.81 13.88 -4.42
N PHE A 514 -12.37 14.27 -3.28
CA PHE A 514 -13.45 15.25 -3.17
C PHE A 514 -12.98 16.59 -2.63
N LEU A 515 -11.66 16.77 -2.47
CA LEU A 515 -11.07 18.04 -2.07
C LEU A 515 -11.41 19.17 -3.04
N PRO A 516 -11.64 20.40 -2.54
CA PRO A 516 -11.80 21.56 -3.42
C PRO A 516 -10.56 21.75 -4.30
N ILE A 517 -10.74 22.34 -5.48
CA ILE A 517 -9.61 22.69 -6.32
C ILE A 517 -9.02 23.99 -5.78
N ILE A 518 -7.74 23.97 -5.37
CA ILE A 518 -7.00 25.20 -5.09
C ILE A 518 -6.42 25.71 -6.42
N PRO A 519 -6.80 26.92 -6.87
CA PRO A 519 -6.22 27.51 -8.08
C PRO A 519 -4.71 27.65 -7.94
N LYS A 520 -3.96 27.30 -8.99
CA LYS A 520 -2.51 27.52 -9.00
C LYS A 520 -2.24 29.03 -9.12
N PRO A 521 -1.38 29.63 -8.28
CA PRO A 521 -0.98 31.02 -8.45
C PRO A 521 -0.31 31.19 -9.82
N ARG A 522 -0.68 32.24 -10.56
CA ARG A 522 -0.14 32.51 -11.92
C ARG A 522 1.34 32.93 -11.91
N VAL A 523 1.92 33.25 -10.75
CA VAL A 523 3.10 34.12 -10.63
C VAL A 523 4.29 33.49 -9.89
N LEU A 524 4.41 32.15 -9.83
CA LEU A 524 5.66 31.53 -9.33
C LEU A 524 6.39 30.77 -10.44
N PRO A 525 7.19 31.50 -11.26
CA PRO A 525 8.10 30.88 -12.22
C PRO A 525 9.07 29.89 -11.56
N ASP A 526 9.47 30.13 -10.31
CA ASP A 526 10.57 29.43 -9.65
C ASP A 526 10.16 28.22 -8.80
N PHE A 527 8.86 28.03 -8.52
CA PHE A 527 8.39 26.86 -7.77
C PHE A 527 8.20 25.65 -8.71
N LEU A 528 9.31 25.19 -9.29
CA LEU A 528 9.40 24.14 -10.31
C LEU A 528 8.77 22.81 -9.88
N LEU A 529 8.66 22.52 -8.57
CA LEU A 529 8.00 21.31 -8.07
C LEU A 529 6.53 21.20 -8.51
N LEU A 530 5.84 22.32 -8.74
CA LEU A 530 4.43 22.34 -9.14
C LEU A 530 4.21 22.42 -10.65
N GLN A 531 5.28 22.65 -11.41
CA GLN A 531 5.25 22.74 -12.87
C GLN A 531 5.42 21.33 -13.45
N ASP A 532 4.29 20.71 -13.80
CA ASP A 532 4.21 19.44 -14.52
C ASP A 532 4.63 19.64 -16.01
N ASN A 533 5.79 20.28 -16.25
CA ASN A 533 6.23 20.69 -17.59
C ASN A 533 6.41 19.49 -18.54
N ASP A 534 6.65 18.29 -18.03
CA ASP A 534 6.76 17.07 -18.83
C ASP A 534 5.41 16.41 -19.21
N VAL A 535 4.27 16.85 -18.64
CA VAL A 535 2.97 16.17 -18.83
C VAL A 535 2.06 16.92 -19.82
N MET A 536 2.36 18.17 -20.17
CA MET A 536 1.64 18.89 -21.23
C MET A 536 2.26 18.74 -22.62
N GLU A 537 3.39 18.03 -22.79
CA GLU A 537 3.87 17.67 -24.11
C GLU A 537 3.15 16.42 -24.64
N ALA A 538 2.37 16.62 -25.70
CA ALA A 538 1.75 15.62 -26.57
C ALA A 538 0.45 14.94 -26.11
N ALA A 539 -0.50 15.68 -25.54
CA ALA A 539 -1.89 15.38 -25.92
C ALA A 539 -2.02 15.72 -27.42
N PRO A 540 -2.24 14.75 -28.34
CA PRO A 540 -2.52 15.10 -29.71
C PRO A 540 -3.78 15.95 -29.68
N GLN A 541 -3.66 17.21 -30.06
CA GLN A 541 -4.82 18.01 -30.39
C GLN A 541 -5.48 17.31 -31.59
N THR A 542 -6.36 16.36 -31.33
CA THR A 542 -7.39 15.94 -32.27
C THR A 542 -8.35 17.12 -32.39
N GLN A 543 -7.89 18.17 -33.06
CA GLN A 543 -8.75 19.13 -33.71
C GLN A 543 -9.54 18.31 -34.72
N SER A 544 -10.76 17.97 -34.33
CA SER A 544 -11.85 17.67 -35.25
C SER A 544 -11.93 18.84 -36.24
N LYS A 545 -11.19 18.76 -37.35
CA LYS A 545 -11.35 19.61 -38.53
C LYS A 545 -12.70 19.27 -39.16
N ARG A 546 -13.79 19.79 -38.58
CA ARG A 546 -14.99 20.10 -39.37
C ARG A 546 -14.61 21.26 -40.27
N LYS A 547 -14.33 20.95 -41.53
CA LYS A 547 -14.24 21.93 -42.63
C LYS A 547 -15.58 22.65 -42.72
N LEU A 548 -15.65 23.86 -42.18
CA LEU A 548 -16.62 24.87 -42.60
C LEU A 548 -15.83 25.88 -43.43
N SER A 549 -16.02 25.78 -44.75
CA SER A 549 -15.60 26.77 -45.72
C SER A 549 -16.45 28.02 -45.56
N PHE A 550 -15.85 29.18 -45.30
CA PHE A 550 -16.38 30.46 -45.78
C PHE A 550 -15.27 31.49 -45.96
N ALA A 551 -15.57 32.41 -46.87
CA ALA A 551 -14.70 33.26 -47.67
C ALA A 551 -13.81 34.25 -46.91
N SER A 552 -12.72 34.57 -47.60
CA SER A 552 -11.84 35.71 -47.44
C SER A 552 -12.58 37.05 -47.34
N GLY A 553 -12.29 37.81 -46.28
CA GLY A 553 -12.65 39.21 -46.11
C GLY A 553 -11.72 39.87 -45.10
N SER A 554 -11.00 40.88 -45.55
CA SER A 554 -9.97 41.66 -44.86
C SER A 554 -10.50 42.59 -43.77
N SER A 555 -9.84 42.63 -42.61
CA SER A 555 -9.50 43.86 -41.84
C SER A 555 -8.87 43.48 -40.50
N LEU A 556 -7.67 43.97 -40.21
CA LEU A 556 -7.05 43.91 -38.88
C LEU A 556 -7.82 44.76 -37.87
N PRO A 557 -8.12 44.26 -36.65
CA PRO A 557 -8.39 45.09 -35.49
C PRO A 557 -7.15 45.21 -34.59
N SER A 558 -6.99 46.41 -34.04
CA SER A 558 -6.03 46.83 -33.01
C SER A 558 -5.98 45.92 -31.77
N PRO A 559 -4.88 45.92 -30.98
CA PRO A 559 -4.78 45.16 -29.74
C PRO A 559 -5.69 45.81 -28.67
N ALA A 560 -6.94 45.36 -28.61
CA ALA A 560 -7.82 45.63 -27.48
C ALA A 560 -7.26 44.91 -26.25
N SER A 561 -7.17 45.65 -25.15
CA SER A 561 -6.86 45.18 -23.82
C SER A 561 -7.55 43.85 -23.51
N GLU A 562 -6.76 42.79 -23.36
CA GLU A 562 -7.23 41.50 -22.87
C GLU A 562 -7.77 41.69 -21.44
N SER A 563 -9.06 41.99 -21.34
CA SER A 563 -9.80 41.91 -20.09
C SER A 563 -9.70 40.46 -19.62
N SER A 564 -8.84 40.23 -18.62
CA SER A 564 -8.66 38.94 -17.97
C SER A 564 -10.04 38.30 -17.75
N PRO A 565 -10.27 37.06 -18.18
CA PRO A 565 -11.55 36.40 -18.00
C PRO A 565 -11.88 36.43 -16.52
N ARG A 566 -12.91 37.22 -16.15
CA ARG A 566 -13.48 37.20 -14.80
C ARG A 566 -13.93 35.77 -14.58
N LEU A 567 -13.18 35.05 -13.73
CA LEU A 567 -13.54 33.72 -13.28
C LEU A 567 -14.99 33.79 -12.81
N ALA A 568 -15.85 32.96 -13.41
CA ALA A 568 -17.24 32.86 -12.98
C ALA A 568 -17.27 32.68 -11.46
N PRO A 569 -18.20 33.35 -10.73
CA PRO A 569 -18.28 33.25 -9.28
C PRO A 569 -18.27 31.77 -8.92
N LEU A 570 -17.28 31.37 -8.10
CA LEU A 570 -17.11 30.01 -7.64
C LEU A 570 -18.46 29.55 -7.11
N SER A 571 -19.04 28.54 -7.77
CA SER A 571 -20.25 27.88 -7.27
C SER A 571 -20.01 27.52 -5.82
N ALA A 572 -20.94 27.91 -4.93
CA ALA A 572 -20.85 27.67 -3.49
C ALA A 572 -20.24 26.30 -3.21
N LEU A 573 -19.19 26.28 -2.39
CA LEU A 573 -18.46 25.06 -2.07
C LEU A 573 -19.43 23.97 -1.60
N SER A 574 -19.36 22.79 -2.21
CA SER A 574 -20.21 21.68 -1.78
C SER A 574 -19.89 21.33 -0.32
N VAL A 575 -20.91 21.02 0.47
CA VAL A 575 -20.74 20.60 1.88
C VAL A 575 -19.79 19.39 1.98
N TYR A 576 -19.83 18.50 0.98
CA TYR A 576 -18.93 17.35 0.89
C TYR A 576 -17.47 17.76 0.69
N SER A 577 -17.19 18.77 -0.14
CA SER A 577 -15.83 19.29 -0.33
C SER A 577 -15.29 19.95 0.93
N ALA A 578 -16.12 20.71 1.66
CA ALA A 578 -15.76 21.27 2.96
C ALA A 578 -15.45 20.17 3.99
N ARG A 579 -16.27 19.12 4.04
CA ARG A 579 -16.05 17.96 4.91
C ARG A 579 -14.77 17.21 4.53
N ALA A 580 -14.53 16.96 3.24
CA ALA A 580 -13.33 16.30 2.75
C ALA A 580 -12.07 17.10 3.12
N GLN A 581 -12.12 18.42 2.97
CA GLN A 581 -11.06 19.34 3.38
C GLN A 581 -10.72 19.20 4.87
N LYS A 582 -11.74 19.30 5.74
CA LYS A 582 -11.56 19.16 7.18
C LYS A 582 -10.96 17.80 7.56
N ILE A 583 -11.59 16.72 7.09
CA ILE A 583 -11.18 15.34 7.41
C ILE A 583 -9.74 15.08 6.96
N THR A 584 -9.41 15.37 5.70
CA THR A 584 -8.05 15.10 5.19
C THR A 584 -6.98 15.94 5.90
N HIS A 585 -7.26 17.22 6.19
CA HIS A 585 -6.31 18.08 6.91
C HIS A 585 -5.99 17.56 8.30
N GLN A 586 -7.02 17.25 9.09
CA GLN A 586 -6.88 16.72 10.45
C GLN A 586 -6.13 15.39 10.45
N ASN A 587 -6.52 14.46 9.58
CA ASN A 587 -5.90 13.14 9.51
C ASN A 587 -4.46 13.20 8.98
N ALA A 588 -4.13 14.14 8.09
CA ALA A 588 -2.75 14.33 7.64
C ALA A 588 -1.82 14.75 8.79
N ILE A 589 -2.28 15.65 9.67
CA ILE A 589 -1.54 16.05 10.88
C ILE A 589 -1.35 14.84 11.81
N ILE A 590 -2.41 14.07 12.07
CA ILE A 590 -2.35 12.87 12.90
C ILE A 590 -1.32 11.87 12.35
N VAL A 591 -1.35 11.58 11.05
CA VAL A 591 -0.40 10.67 10.39
C VAL A 591 1.04 11.15 10.58
N VAL A 592 1.33 12.44 10.37
CA VAL A 592 2.68 12.98 10.58
C VAL A 592 3.11 12.87 12.04
N ARG A 593 2.25 13.21 13.01
CA ARG A 593 2.56 13.07 14.44
C ARG A 593 2.85 11.63 14.84
N LEU A 594 2.05 10.67 14.35
CA LEU A 594 2.25 9.25 14.64
C LEU A 594 3.56 8.73 14.04
N LEU A 595 3.87 9.10 12.79
CA LEU A 595 5.12 8.73 12.14
C LEU A 595 6.34 9.38 12.83
N GLU A 596 6.22 10.63 13.26
CA GLU A 596 7.24 11.30 14.07
C GLU A 596 7.48 10.54 15.38
N TYR A 597 6.41 10.21 16.11
CA TYR A 597 6.49 9.43 17.35
C TYR A 597 7.14 8.06 17.13
N GLN A 598 6.76 7.37 16.05
CA GLN A 598 7.35 6.10 15.64
C GLN A 598 8.86 6.21 15.41
N CYS A 599 9.33 7.28 14.76
CA CYS A 599 10.75 7.46 14.45
C CYS A 599 11.59 7.99 15.64
N THR A 600 10.96 8.69 16.59
CA THR A 600 11.68 9.43 17.65
C THR A 600 11.59 8.81 19.02
N VAL A 601 10.46 8.21 19.36
CA VAL A 601 10.19 7.63 20.68
C VAL A 601 10.26 6.12 20.61
N LEU A 602 9.64 5.51 19.59
CA LEU A 602 9.68 4.06 19.40
C LEU A 602 10.93 3.58 18.66
N GLU A 603 11.82 4.51 18.26
CA GLU A 603 13.08 4.25 17.55
C GLU A 603 12.93 3.30 16.34
N ALA A 604 11.78 3.35 15.68
CA ALA A 604 11.51 2.48 14.55
C ALA A 604 12.46 2.81 13.41
N CYS A 605 13.16 1.79 12.93
CA CYS A 605 14.05 1.89 11.78
C CYS A 605 13.33 1.71 10.43
N ASP A 606 12.00 1.68 10.45
CA ASP A 606 11.16 1.65 9.28
C ASP A 606 9.96 2.57 9.48
N MET A 607 9.57 3.24 8.41
CA MET A 607 8.36 4.06 8.39
C MET A 607 7.59 3.83 7.09
N SER A 608 6.26 3.99 7.15
CA SER A 608 5.45 3.92 5.94
C SER A 608 5.61 5.18 5.11
N VAL A 609 6.60 5.18 4.19
CA VAL A 609 6.84 6.30 3.26
C VAL A 609 5.56 6.63 2.49
N ALA A 610 4.81 5.63 2.01
CA ALA A 610 3.55 5.84 1.32
C ALA A 610 2.53 6.65 2.16
N SER A 611 2.46 6.39 3.47
CA SER A 611 1.58 7.13 4.39
C SER A 611 2.06 8.56 4.60
N LEU A 612 3.38 8.76 4.76
CA LEU A 612 3.96 10.09 4.83
C LEU A 612 3.66 10.90 3.57
N LEU A 613 3.93 10.35 2.38
CA LEU A 613 3.71 11.07 1.11
C LEU A 613 2.22 11.41 0.91
N CYS A 614 1.30 10.55 1.36
CA CYS A 614 -0.13 10.82 1.32
C CYS A 614 -0.51 12.02 2.20
N ALA A 615 -0.03 12.06 3.46
CA ALA A 615 -0.27 13.18 4.36
C ALA A 615 0.44 14.46 3.88
N TRP A 616 1.67 14.33 3.38
CA TRP A 616 2.49 15.44 2.94
C TRP A 616 1.89 16.15 1.71
N ASP A 617 1.32 15.40 0.75
CA ASP A 617 0.56 16.01 -0.37
C ASP A 617 -0.59 16.90 0.13
N ILE A 618 -1.35 16.46 1.14
CA ILE A 618 -2.44 17.25 1.73
C ILE A 618 -1.90 18.53 2.39
N LEU A 619 -0.82 18.40 3.15
CA LEU A 619 -0.20 19.52 3.88
C LEU A 619 0.41 20.54 2.90
N MET A 620 1.13 20.07 1.88
CA MET A 620 1.65 20.92 0.80
C MET A 620 0.53 21.64 0.07
N ARG A 621 -0.59 20.95 -0.24
CA ARG A 621 -1.76 21.59 -0.83
C ARG A 621 -2.34 22.67 0.08
N ASN A 622 -2.56 22.37 1.36
CA ASN A 622 -3.20 23.29 2.31
C ASN A 622 -2.31 24.46 2.76
N SER A 623 -0.99 24.33 2.57
CA SER A 623 -0.02 25.37 2.93
C SER A 623 -0.10 26.61 2.03
N CYS A 624 -0.80 26.53 0.88
CA CYS A 624 -1.01 27.62 -0.08
C CYS A 624 0.30 28.37 -0.37
N LEU A 625 1.37 27.64 -0.66
CA LEU A 625 2.71 28.22 -0.85
C LEU A 625 2.68 29.25 -1.97
N GLY A 626 3.24 30.43 -1.66
CA GLY A 626 3.35 31.53 -2.60
C GLY A 626 2.03 32.21 -2.95
N MET A 627 0.97 32.01 -2.16
CA MET A 627 -0.26 32.81 -2.22
C MET A 627 -0.22 33.88 -1.13
N SER A 628 -0.56 35.13 -1.50
CA SER A 628 -0.80 36.21 -0.53
C SER A 628 -2.13 36.01 0.20
N GLU A 629 -2.35 36.73 1.30
CA GLU A 629 -3.66 36.71 1.98
C GLU A 629 -4.79 37.22 1.06
N GLU A 630 -4.48 38.18 0.19
CA GLU A 630 -5.40 38.70 -0.82
C GLU A 630 -5.75 37.62 -1.86
N ASP A 631 -4.78 36.82 -2.30
CA ASP A 631 -5.04 35.68 -3.19
C ASP A 631 -5.95 34.65 -2.51
N VAL A 632 -5.66 34.29 -1.24
CA VAL A 632 -6.47 33.33 -0.49
C VAL A 632 -7.93 33.78 -0.37
N GLN A 633 -8.17 35.08 -0.17
CA GLN A 633 -9.51 35.65 -0.18
C GLN A 633 -10.13 35.69 -1.59
N ALA A 634 -9.37 36.17 -2.58
CA ALA A 634 -9.85 36.32 -3.96
C ALA A 634 -10.26 34.98 -4.60
N TYR A 635 -9.58 33.89 -4.24
CA TYR A 635 -9.91 32.54 -4.72
C TYR A 635 -10.93 31.80 -3.84
N GLY A 636 -11.52 32.45 -2.83
CA GLY A 636 -12.49 31.82 -1.92
C GLY A 636 -11.92 30.69 -1.06
N ILE A 637 -10.59 30.60 -0.92
CA ILE A 637 -9.94 29.55 -0.13
C ILE A 637 -10.26 29.72 1.36
N ALA A 638 -10.40 30.96 1.81
CA ALA A 638 -10.77 31.31 3.17
C ALA A 638 -12.14 30.73 3.61
N GLU A 639 -12.98 30.29 2.67
CA GLU A 639 -14.27 29.64 2.97
C GLU A 639 -14.11 28.23 3.54
N TYR A 640 -12.97 27.57 3.29
CA TYR A 640 -12.74 26.18 3.68
C TYR A 640 -11.36 25.88 4.27
N LEU A 641 -10.47 26.85 4.26
CA LEU A 641 -9.18 26.81 4.95
C LEU A 641 -9.01 28.10 5.74
N THR A 642 -9.05 27.98 7.06
CA THR A 642 -8.78 29.09 7.96
C THR A 642 -7.29 29.47 7.92
N LYS A 643 -6.98 30.71 8.29
CA LYS A 643 -5.59 31.17 8.41
C LYS A 643 -4.76 30.27 9.33
N ASN A 644 -5.35 29.77 10.40
CA ASN A 644 -4.70 28.85 11.33
C ASN A 644 -4.39 27.48 10.69
N GLU A 645 -5.34 26.92 9.92
CA GLU A 645 -5.11 25.65 9.21
C GLU A 645 -4.03 25.77 8.13
N ILE A 646 -3.97 26.90 7.42
CA ILE A 646 -2.89 27.18 6.45
C ILE A 646 -1.53 27.23 7.16
N GLN A 647 -1.44 27.96 8.28
CA GLN A 647 -0.22 28.07 9.07
C GLN A 647 0.22 26.70 9.62
N LEU A 648 -0.71 25.95 10.19
CA LEU A 648 -0.45 24.60 10.70
C LEU A 648 -0.02 23.66 9.58
N ALA A 649 -0.64 23.74 8.40
CA ALA A 649 -0.23 22.96 7.23
C ALA A 649 1.21 23.27 6.80
N ARG A 650 1.64 24.54 6.85
CA ARG A 650 3.03 24.94 6.56
C ARG A 650 4.02 24.32 7.55
N GLU A 651 3.73 24.41 8.83
CA GLU A 651 4.57 23.82 9.90
C GLU A 651 4.70 22.31 9.71
N TYR A 652 3.59 21.63 9.45
CA TYR A 652 3.56 20.18 9.28
C TYR A 652 4.14 19.70 7.95
N ALA A 653 4.10 20.52 6.89
CA ALA A 653 4.81 20.24 5.65
C ALA A 653 6.33 20.21 5.89
N VAL A 654 6.87 21.14 6.71
CA VAL A 654 8.28 21.13 7.11
C VAL A 654 8.60 19.92 7.99
N ARG A 655 7.73 19.60 8.96
CA ARG A 655 7.93 18.41 9.80
C ARG A 655 7.93 17.10 9.03
N SER A 656 7.20 17.02 7.92
CA SER A 656 7.24 15.84 7.04
C SER A 656 8.66 15.55 6.53
N ILE A 657 9.48 16.59 6.33
CA ILE A 657 10.90 16.44 5.98
C ILE A 657 11.70 15.87 7.16
N GLU A 658 11.46 16.36 8.38
CA GLU A 658 12.13 15.83 9.57
C GLU A 658 11.79 14.36 9.82
N VAL A 659 10.52 13.99 9.67
CA VAL A 659 10.07 12.59 9.74
C VAL A 659 10.75 11.77 8.66
N LEU A 660 10.80 12.25 7.41
CA LEU A 660 11.48 11.57 6.32
C LEU A 660 12.97 11.35 6.62
N ARG A 661 13.69 12.38 7.07
CA ARG A 661 15.11 12.30 7.42
C ARG A 661 15.38 11.28 8.53
N ARG A 662 14.49 11.19 9.51
CA ARG A 662 14.66 10.30 10.66
C ARG A 662 14.27 8.86 10.34
N GLY A 663 13.20 8.65 9.57
CA GLY A 663 12.62 7.34 9.31
C GLY A 663 13.00 6.70 7.98
N CYS A 664 13.55 7.45 7.03
CA CYS A 664 13.93 6.97 5.71
C CYS A 664 15.44 7.18 5.49
N LEU A 665 16.14 6.12 5.13
CA LEU A 665 17.54 6.13 4.76
C LEU A 665 17.66 5.68 3.31
N PHE A 666 18.34 6.46 2.47
CA PHE A 666 18.46 6.22 1.03
C PHE A 666 19.73 5.44 0.71
N ASN A 667 19.60 4.45 -0.18
CA ASN A 667 20.74 3.70 -0.70
C ASN A 667 21.39 4.37 -1.92
N GLU A 668 22.53 3.85 -2.37
CA GLU A 668 23.20 4.39 -3.55
C GLU A 668 22.28 4.32 -4.79
N ALA A 669 21.49 3.25 -4.96
CA ALA A 669 20.54 3.12 -6.08
C ALA A 669 19.41 4.17 -6.01
N GLU A 670 19.08 4.66 -4.82
CA GLU A 670 18.06 5.68 -4.53
C GLU A 670 18.62 7.10 -4.51
N ARG A 671 19.85 7.33 -4.98
CA ARG A 671 20.46 8.68 -5.00
C ARG A 671 19.58 9.75 -5.66
N GLY A 672 18.89 9.41 -6.75
CA GLY A 672 17.97 10.35 -7.42
C GLY A 672 16.71 10.67 -6.59
N LEU A 673 16.24 9.73 -5.75
CA LEU A 673 15.17 9.99 -4.79
C LEU A 673 15.64 10.95 -3.70
N TRP A 674 16.86 10.75 -3.20
CA TRP A 674 17.48 11.66 -2.24
C TRP A 674 17.60 13.09 -2.81
N GLU A 675 18.16 13.25 -4.02
CA GLU A 675 18.28 14.55 -4.70
C GLU A 675 16.91 15.21 -4.91
N HIS A 676 15.88 14.39 -5.20
CA HIS A 676 14.52 14.88 -5.33
C HIS A 676 13.99 15.47 -4.02
N TYR A 677 14.17 14.79 -2.88
CA TYR A 677 13.71 15.29 -1.59
C TYR A 677 14.52 16.48 -1.08
N GLU A 678 15.82 16.52 -1.34
CA GLU A 678 16.66 17.69 -1.05
C GLU A 678 16.16 18.93 -1.82
N ARG A 679 15.81 18.76 -3.10
CA ARG A 679 15.18 19.83 -3.89
C ARG A 679 13.82 20.25 -3.33
N ILE A 680 12.99 19.29 -2.87
CA ILE A 680 11.71 19.59 -2.21
C ILE A 680 11.92 20.45 -0.98
N GLU A 681 12.85 20.05 -0.12
CA GLU A 681 13.15 20.80 1.09
C GLU A 681 13.60 22.21 0.76
N LYS A 682 14.60 22.36 -0.12
CA LYS A 682 15.15 23.68 -0.45
C LYS A 682 14.04 24.61 -0.93
N GLN A 683 13.20 24.16 -1.86
CA GLN A 683 12.09 24.98 -2.35
C GLN A 683 11.06 25.28 -1.26
N LEU A 684 10.72 24.31 -0.40
CA LEU A 684 9.79 24.53 0.69
C LEU A 684 10.32 25.58 1.68
N LEU A 685 11.61 25.49 2.05
CA LEU A 685 12.25 26.45 2.94
C LEU A 685 12.34 27.84 2.29
N ASP A 686 12.72 27.92 1.02
CA ASP A 686 12.78 29.19 0.28
C ASP A 686 11.40 29.87 0.21
N ALA A 687 10.32 29.09 0.08
CA ALA A 687 8.96 29.62 0.04
C ALA A 687 8.39 30.01 1.41
N LEU A 688 8.84 29.38 2.50
CA LEU A 688 8.33 29.65 3.85
C LEU A 688 9.18 30.66 4.62
N CYS A 689 10.48 30.71 4.34
CA CYS A 689 11.46 31.47 5.09
C CYS A 689 12.27 32.35 4.14
N GLN A 690 12.03 33.66 4.12
CA GLN A 690 12.78 34.61 3.26
C GLN A 690 14.30 34.67 3.57
N THR A 691 14.75 34.08 4.68
CA THR A 691 16.14 34.19 5.19
C THR A 691 16.72 32.90 5.76
N ALA A 692 16.05 31.74 5.65
CA ALA A 692 16.60 30.51 6.23
C ALA A 692 17.79 30.00 5.40
N SER A 693 18.94 29.82 6.05
CA SER A 693 20.03 29.05 5.44
C SER A 693 19.59 27.59 5.23
N PRO A 694 20.01 26.93 4.14
CA PRO A 694 19.76 25.51 3.95
C PRO A 694 20.25 24.75 5.19
N THR A 695 19.37 24.02 5.88
CA THR A 695 19.70 23.33 7.14
C THR A 695 20.57 22.08 6.96
N ALA A 696 21.07 21.83 5.75
CA ALA A 696 21.57 20.53 5.32
C ALA A 696 23.09 20.38 5.45
N LYS A 697 23.58 20.02 6.65
CA LYS A 697 24.81 19.22 6.82
C LYS A 697 24.52 17.72 7.06
N TYR A 698 23.24 17.34 7.17
CA TYR A 698 22.81 16.01 7.65
C TYR A 698 22.08 15.14 6.61
N TRP A 699 22.00 15.60 5.35
CA TRP A 699 21.51 14.77 4.25
C TRP A 699 22.60 13.92 3.62
N GLU A 700 23.86 14.10 3.99
CA GLU A 700 24.91 13.28 3.45
C GLU A 700 24.65 11.81 3.81
N PRO A 701 24.79 10.88 2.85
CA PRO A 701 24.96 9.48 3.24
C PRO A 701 26.03 9.45 4.33
N VAL A 702 25.79 8.72 5.40
CA VAL A 702 26.57 8.76 6.67
C VAL A 702 28.08 8.47 6.49
N SER A 703 28.55 8.23 5.26
CA SER A 703 29.94 8.04 4.85
C SER A 703 30.90 9.22 5.11
N CYS A 704 30.44 10.37 5.62
CA CYS A 704 31.30 11.56 5.84
C CYS A 704 31.41 12.03 7.31
N TRP A 705 30.98 11.23 8.29
CA TRP A 705 31.11 11.55 9.72
C TRP A 705 32.17 10.73 10.42
#